data_AF-A0A1H8UJP4-F1
#
_entry.id   AF-A0A1H8UJP4-F1
#
_cell.length_a   1.000
_cell.length_b   1.000
_cell.length_c   1.000
_cell.angle_alpha   90.00
_cell.angle_beta   90.00
_cell.angle_gamma   90.00
#
_symmetry.space_group_name_H-M   'P 1'
#
loop_
_entity.id
_entity.type
_entity.pdbx_description
1 polymer ?
#
loop_
_entity_poly.entity_id
_entity_poly.type
_entity_poly.pdbx_seq_one_letter_code
_entity_poly.pdbx_strand_id
1 'polypeptide(L)'
;MTLSESAISEHYRRAKPVYEALATVKDYPTIGLNDFVGWYIKRDHDDVDAIKAGYPQRGRVAHLERDYDEIHDRLERTLYAVTTYKTPTAFQRWEPCRYDESEETTVWQDEPPTPGYADFRAVPAWGDIDLADDIKPQRGNLDGETQALVERSLDAYIEEYATLYGTRDAVYALDSVGGAYVFGAPEATLPIADHFSDDPDALERVFDEFLDRSNAWLQEAETRVNKRIDGAGDVIQPDWVNNKNRQYKPPLSIHADHDAVVTPIATDDVRYELRPFETVDDTLIEQAVSWADEFTQVEHTDCVDSLVATLWPDLYEDHDGWRATLEEWVEGERERKRERQRQREAALQRRKERLAELDGTLEGRPITPFKEDVYEAVENIDITEIARHYASDAYDTDPNQPRPQFDPCWRHSESGQSCFVDEQANTFGDSKVNAGGGPTKLIALATGIISDADADLDGEDYWAAVDELRNAGYDIPVWVPEAGSDRVDGGTYDQMPFWAVRKAAVALEICPEDAFVDREGEDGSYEGFPGYETYNETLEAIEDAGLRHGRDPISPEEGPDTEDQNEEDASSDTASADSPASQLDQAHLREKNRLLSAKVDQLEAELDEKTHRIDTLEAELERLQRELETVRSERDHLESALEDDVLTQDSEQQTEEDPADDRSPLDRARELVSFDQ
;
A
#
# COMPACT_ATOMS: atom_id res chain seq x y z
N MET A 1 -13.80 -26.66 -23.73
CA MET A 1 -12.79 -27.24 -24.65
C MET A 1 -11.63 -26.26 -24.64
N THR A 2 -10.40 -26.66 -24.92
CA THR A 2 -9.28 -25.71 -25.03
C THR A 2 -9.02 -25.44 -26.51
N LEU A 3 -9.04 -24.17 -26.92
CA LEU A 3 -8.73 -23.75 -28.29
C LEU A 3 -7.33 -24.26 -28.71
N SER A 4 -7.21 -24.76 -29.94
CA SER A 4 -5.89 -25.19 -30.45
C SER A 4 -5.00 -24.00 -30.76
N GLU A 5 -3.68 -24.12 -30.54
CA GLU A 5 -2.67 -23.11 -30.91
C GLU A 5 -2.84 -22.61 -32.35
N SER A 6 -3.11 -23.51 -33.30
CA SER A 6 -3.32 -23.14 -34.71
C SER A 6 -4.54 -22.25 -34.95
N ALA A 7 -5.60 -22.44 -34.16
CA ALA A 7 -6.82 -21.64 -34.25
C ALA A 7 -6.61 -20.26 -33.63
N ILE A 8 -5.89 -20.20 -32.50
CA ILE A 8 -5.48 -18.96 -31.85
C ILE A 8 -4.59 -18.13 -32.78
N SER A 9 -3.55 -18.75 -33.34
CA SER A 9 -2.63 -18.09 -34.26
C SER A 9 -3.35 -17.55 -35.50
N GLU A 10 -4.24 -18.34 -36.12
CA GLU A 10 -5.03 -17.89 -37.28
C GLU A 10 -6.00 -16.76 -36.93
N HIS A 11 -6.61 -16.79 -35.74
CA HIS A 11 -7.48 -15.72 -35.26
C HIS A 11 -6.74 -14.39 -35.16
N TYR A 12 -5.60 -14.36 -34.47
CA TYR A 12 -4.81 -13.13 -34.36
C TYR A 12 -4.27 -12.65 -35.71
N ARG A 13 -3.89 -13.57 -36.61
CA ARG A 13 -3.54 -13.23 -37.99
C ARG A 13 -4.68 -12.51 -38.73
N ARG A 14 -5.93 -12.93 -38.53
CA ARG A 14 -7.13 -12.27 -39.10
C ARG A 14 -7.44 -10.94 -38.41
N ALA A 15 -7.22 -10.85 -37.10
CA ALA A 15 -7.48 -9.66 -36.29
C ALA A 15 -6.39 -8.58 -36.41
N LYS A 16 -5.25 -8.85 -37.04
CA LYS A 16 -4.13 -7.90 -37.23
C LYS A 16 -4.55 -6.45 -37.58
N PRO A 17 -5.49 -6.20 -38.51
CA PRO A 17 -5.91 -4.84 -38.84
C PRO A 17 -6.49 -4.04 -37.66
N VAL A 18 -7.10 -4.70 -36.68
CA VAL A 18 -7.60 -4.06 -35.45
C VAL A 18 -6.44 -3.48 -34.64
N TYR A 19 -5.35 -4.24 -34.52
CA TYR A 19 -4.19 -3.83 -33.74
C TYR A 19 -3.36 -2.78 -34.47
N GLU A 20 -3.35 -2.78 -35.80
CA GLU A 20 -2.77 -1.70 -36.62
C GLU A 20 -3.53 -0.38 -36.40
N ALA A 21 -4.86 -0.41 -36.43
CA ALA A 21 -5.73 0.75 -36.15
C ALA A 21 -5.58 1.29 -34.71
N LEU A 22 -5.46 0.38 -33.74
CA LEU A 22 -5.33 0.72 -32.32
C LEU A 22 -3.93 1.24 -31.94
N ALA A 23 -2.89 0.94 -32.72
CA ALA A 23 -1.52 1.06 -32.25
C ALA A 23 -1.03 2.49 -32.01
N THR A 24 -1.68 3.49 -32.60
CA THR A 24 -1.16 4.86 -32.65
C THR A 24 -2.26 5.89 -32.54
N VAL A 25 -2.12 6.85 -31.61
CA VAL A 25 -2.90 8.09 -31.59
C VAL A 25 -2.03 9.19 -32.22
N LYS A 26 -2.51 9.81 -33.31
CA LYS A 26 -1.75 10.80 -34.12
C LYS A 26 -0.48 10.19 -34.73
N ASP A 27 0.61 10.18 -33.97
CA ASP A 27 1.92 9.59 -34.31
C ASP A 27 2.58 8.93 -33.07
N TYR A 28 1.84 8.79 -31.98
CA TYR A 28 2.32 8.29 -30.69
C TYR A 28 1.91 6.83 -30.50
N PRO A 29 2.85 5.89 -30.51
CA PRO A 29 2.52 4.48 -30.41
C PRO A 29 2.22 4.00 -28.99
N THR A 30 1.48 2.89 -28.89
CA THR A 30 1.27 2.12 -27.65
C THR A 30 2.08 0.82 -27.63
N ILE A 31 2.13 0.21 -26.46
CA ILE A 31 2.82 -1.05 -26.16
C ILE A 31 1.86 -2.21 -26.43
N GLY A 32 2.36 -3.25 -27.09
CA GLY A 32 1.69 -4.54 -27.22
C GLY A 32 2.52 -5.62 -26.54
N LEU A 33 1.85 -6.59 -25.92
CA LEU A 33 2.51 -7.68 -25.21
C LEU A 33 1.67 -8.96 -25.27
N ASN A 34 2.36 -10.10 -25.35
CA ASN A 34 1.73 -11.42 -25.32
C ASN A 34 1.66 -11.94 -23.87
N ASP A 35 0.52 -12.53 -23.52
CA ASP A 35 0.31 -13.34 -22.31
C ASP A 35 0.77 -12.68 -21.00
N PHE A 36 0.48 -11.38 -20.86
CA PHE A 36 0.77 -10.54 -19.68
C PHE A 36 2.26 -10.25 -19.38
N VAL A 37 3.17 -11.12 -19.81
CA VAL A 37 4.62 -11.06 -19.49
C VAL A 37 5.50 -10.60 -20.66
N GLY A 38 4.97 -10.58 -21.88
CA GLY A 38 5.70 -10.39 -23.14
C GLY A 38 6.16 -8.96 -23.46
N TRP A 39 6.55 -8.16 -22.48
CA TRP A 39 6.81 -6.70 -22.60
C TRP A 39 7.92 -6.28 -23.55
N TYR A 40 8.92 -7.14 -23.75
CA TYR A 40 10.18 -6.74 -24.38
C TYR A 40 10.54 -7.56 -25.62
N ILE A 41 11.14 -6.85 -26.58
CA ILE A 41 11.85 -7.41 -27.74
C ILE A 41 13.32 -7.53 -27.36
N LYS A 42 13.87 -8.72 -27.45
CA LYS A 42 15.25 -9.03 -27.02
C LYS A 42 16.08 -9.51 -28.20
N ARG A 43 17.37 -9.17 -28.18
CA ARG A 43 18.36 -9.67 -29.15
C ARG A 43 19.74 -9.75 -28.52
N ASP A 44 20.62 -10.50 -29.16
CA ASP A 44 22.02 -10.60 -28.76
C ASP A 44 22.69 -9.21 -28.73
N HIS A 45 23.54 -9.02 -27.73
CA HIS A 45 24.28 -7.79 -27.53
C HIS A 45 25.62 -7.84 -28.28
N ASP A 46 25.92 -6.80 -29.07
CA ASP A 46 27.18 -6.72 -29.81
C ASP A 46 28.35 -6.12 -28.99
N ASP A 47 28.10 -5.69 -27.75
CA ASP A 47 29.08 -5.00 -26.91
C ASP A 47 29.83 -6.01 -26.05
N VAL A 48 31.12 -6.14 -26.32
CA VAL A 48 32.01 -7.10 -25.65
C VAL A 48 32.12 -6.79 -24.15
N ASP A 49 32.05 -5.53 -23.74
CA ASP A 49 32.19 -5.17 -22.33
C ASP A 49 30.90 -5.47 -21.55
N ALA A 50 29.73 -5.21 -22.14
CA ALA A 50 28.43 -5.64 -21.57
C ALA A 50 28.32 -7.17 -21.47
N ILE A 51 28.74 -7.90 -22.51
CA ILE A 51 28.79 -9.37 -22.48
C ILE A 51 29.71 -9.86 -21.35
N LYS A 52 30.91 -9.28 -21.19
CA LYS A 52 31.82 -9.63 -20.09
C LYS A 52 31.27 -9.28 -18.72
N ALA A 53 30.44 -8.24 -18.63
CA ALA A 53 29.74 -7.85 -17.41
C ALA A 53 28.55 -8.77 -17.08
N GLY A 54 28.24 -9.75 -17.94
CA GLY A 54 27.19 -10.74 -17.71
C GLY A 54 25.85 -10.42 -18.38
N TYR A 55 25.81 -9.44 -19.29
CA TYR A 55 24.61 -9.02 -20.01
C TYR A 55 24.75 -9.34 -21.51
N PRO A 56 24.49 -10.60 -21.92
CA PRO A 56 24.70 -11.07 -23.28
C PRO A 56 23.63 -10.58 -24.26
N GLN A 57 22.53 -10.03 -23.78
CA GLN A 57 21.42 -9.52 -24.59
C GLN A 57 21.18 -8.04 -24.31
N ARG A 58 20.37 -7.43 -25.17
CA ARG A 58 19.72 -6.15 -24.90
C ARG A 58 18.25 -6.24 -25.24
N GLY A 59 17.43 -5.56 -24.48
CA GLY A 59 15.98 -5.51 -24.68
C GLY A 59 15.48 -4.09 -24.89
N ARG A 60 14.34 -3.95 -25.55
CA ARG A 60 13.54 -2.72 -25.58
C ARG A 60 12.07 -3.07 -25.42
N VAL A 61 11.25 -2.11 -25.02
CA VAL A 61 9.80 -2.30 -24.98
C VAL A 61 9.22 -2.61 -26.38
N ALA A 62 8.24 -3.50 -26.42
CA ALA A 62 7.57 -3.92 -27.65
C ALA A 62 6.56 -2.87 -28.13
N HIS A 63 6.54 -2.64 -29.45
CA HIS A 63 5.64 -1.72 -30.13
C HIS A 63 4.49 -2.50 -30.76
N LEU A 64 3.24 -2.16 -30.46
CA LEU A 64 2.07 -2.99 -30.83
C LEU A 64 2.02 -3.32 -32.34
N GLU A 65 2.09 -2.30 -33.21
CA GLU A 65 2.08 -2.50 -34.68
C GLU A 65 3.41 -3.04 -35.21
N ARG A 66 4.52 -2.33 -34.94
CA ARG A 66 5.82 -2.61 -35.55
C ARG A 66 6.38 -3.99 -35.19
N ASP A 67 6.13 -4.45 -33.98
CA ASP A 67 6.61 -5.73 -33.47
C ASP A 67 5.50 -6.78 -33.44
N TYR A 68 4.35 -6.51 -34.06
CA TYR A 68 3.18 -7.39 -34.02
C TYR A 68 3.51 -8.82 -34.39
N ASP A 69 4.28 -9.04 -35.46
CA ASP A 69 4.62 -10.38 -35.91
C ASP A 69 5.47 -11.15 -34.87
N GLU A 70 6.37 -10.47 -34.15
CA GLU A 70 7.16 -11.09 -33.08
C GLU A 70 6.32 -11.35 -31.82
N ILE A 71 5.40 -10.44 -31.48
CA ILE A 71 4.42 -10.62 -30.41
C ILE A 71 3.52 -11.82 -30.73
N HIS A 72 3.00 -11.88 -31.95
CA HIS A 72 2.10 -12.92 -32.45
C HIS A 72 2.76 -14.29 -32.52
N ASP A 73 4.01 -14.38 -32.97
CA ASP A 73 4.78 -15.63 -33.03
C ASP A 73 5.01 -16.25 -31.64
N ARG A 74 5.03 -15.43 -30.59
CA ARG A 74 5.21 -15.82 -29.18
C ARG A 74 3.90 -15.97 -28.41
N LEU A 75 2.77 -15.61 -29.02
CA LEU A 75 1.48 -15.52 -28.36
C LEU A 75 0.88 -16.90 -28.13
N GLU A 76 0.68 -17.26 -26.87
CA GLU A 76 0.02 -18.52 -26.50
C GLU A 76 -1.50 -18.38 -26.54
N ARG A 77 -2.03 -17.28 -26.00
CA ARG A 77 -3.48 -17.07 -25.93
C ARG A 77 -3.94 -15.62 -25.94
N THR A 78 -3.43 -14.78 -25.04
CA THR A 78 -4.06 -13.48 -24.75
C THR A 78 -3.15 -12.35 -25.16
N LEU A 79 -3.59 -11.52 -26.10
CA LEU A 79 -2.90 -10.29 -26.44
C LEU A 79 -3.32 -9.20 -25.46
N TYR A 80 -2.36 -8.40 -25.02
CA TYR A 80 -2.61 -7.21 -24.22
C TYR A 80 -2.03 -5.98 -24.91
N ALA A 81 -2.66 -4.84 -24.66
CA ALA A 81 -2.14 -3.52 -24.98
C ALA A 81 -2.09 -2.68 -23.69
N VAL A 82 -1.32 -1.60 -23.69
CA VAL A 82 -1.31 -0.64 -22.59
C VAL A 82 -2.21 0.55 -22.96
N THR A 83 -2.92 1.12 -22.00
CA THR A 83 -3.87 2.23 -22.23
C THR A 83 -3.22 3.54 -22.67
N THR A 84 -1.89 3.66 -22.57
CA THR A 84 -1.14 4.92 -22.71
C THR A 84 -0.27 4.95 -23.97
N TYR A 85 -0.32 6.08 -24.70
CA TYR A 85 0.45 6.35 -25.91
C TYR A 85 1.63 7.26 -25.63
N LYS A 86 2.78 6.93 -26.23
CA LYS A 86 4.08 7.43 -25.79
C LYS A 86 4.90 7.98 -26.94
N THR A 87 5.99 8.68 -26.63
CA THR A 87 6.93 9.16 -27.66
C THR A 87 7.55 8.00 -28.44
N PRO A 88 7.70 8.12 -29.78
CA PRO A 88 8.38 7.10 -30.59
C PRO A 88 9.83 6.82 -30.15
N THR A 89 10.49 7.79 -29.50
CA THR A 89 11.84 7.66 -28.94
C THR A 89 11.89 6.72 -27.75
N ALA A 90 10.81 6.58 -26.97
CA ALA A 90 10.76 5.68 -25.83
C ALA A 90 10.91 4.21 -26.28
N PHE A 91 10.35 3.85 -27.44
CA PHE A 91 10.48 2.52 -28.06
C PHE A 91 11.86 2.26 -28.71
N GLN A 92 12.79 3.22 -28.65
CA GLN A 92 14.14 3.07 -29.21
C GLN A 92 15.21 2.85 -28.13
N ARG A 93 14.81 2.88 -26.85
CA ARG A 93 15.71 2.66 -25.71
C ARG A 93 16.01 1.18 -25.58
N TRP A 94 17.27 0.82 -25.81
CA TRP A 94 17.76 -0.54 -25.67
C TRP A 94 18.65 -0.62 -24.44
N GLU A 95 18.31 -1.50 -23.51
CA GLU A 95 19.08 -1.70 -22.28
C GLU A 95 19.70 -3.09 -22.24
N PRO A 96 20.97 -3.21 -21.81
CA PRO A 96 21.62 -4.51 -21.62
C PRO A 96 20.85 -5.35 -20.58
N CYS A 97 20.68 -6.63 -20.88
CA CYS A 97 19.97 -7.55 -20.02
C CYS A 97 20.47 -8.99 -20.13
N ARG A 98 20.09 -9.80 -19.15
CA ARG A 98 20.19 -11.26 -19.15
C ARG A 98 18.86 -11.84 -18.71
N TYR A 99 18.53 -13.02 -19.21
CA TYR A 99 17.44 -13.81 -18.64
C TYR A 99 17.98 -14.59 -17.44
N ASP A 100 17.23 -14.58 -16.35
CA ASP A 100 17.49 -15.41 -15.19
C ASP A 100 16.53 -16.60 -15.22
N GLU A 101 17.05 -17.79 -15.46
CA GLU A 101 16.24 -19.00 -15.59
C GLU A 101 15.66 -19.46 -14.24
N SER A 102 16.29 -19.15 -13.10
CA SER A 102 15.75 -19.57 -11.80
C SER A 102 14.59 -18.71 -11.35
N GLU A 103 14.63 -17.41 -11.67
CA GLU A 103 13.61 -16.43 -11.31
C GLU A 103 12.60 -16.18 -12.45
N GLU A 104 12.78 -16.88 -13.58
CA GLU A 104 12.00 -16.73 -14.82
C GLU A 104 11.78 -15.27 -15.25
N THR A 105 12.79 -14.43 -15.05
CA THR A 105 12.67 -12.97 -15.22
C THR A 105 13.86 -12.36 -15.96
N THR A 106 13.69 -11.11 -16.38
CA THR A 106 14.74 -10.35 -17.05
C THR A 106 15.47 -9.49 -16.04
N VAL A 107 16.77 -9.73 -15.89
CA VAL A 107 17.67 -8.88 -15.09
C VAL A 107 18.32 -7.86 -16.01
N TRP A 108 18.08 -6.58 -15.72
CA TRP A 108 18.64 -5.45 -16.45
C TRP A 108 19.96 -5.02 -15.83
N GLN A 109 20.82 -4.37 -16.62
CA GLN A 109 22.05 -3.79 -16.09
C GLN A 109 21.76 -2.58 -15.21
N ASP A 110 20.89 -1.71 -15.70
CA ASP A 110 20.37 -0.56 -14.98
C ASP A 110 18.86 -0.78 -14.75
N GLU A 111 18.00 0.12 -15.20
CA GLU A 111 16.55 -0.02 -15.10
C GLU A 111 15.94 -0.63 -16.38
N PRO A 112 14.76 -1.29 -16.29
CA PRO A 112 14.04 -1.72 -17.47
C PRO A 112 13.73 -0.53 -18.41
N PRO A 113 13.82 -0.69 -19.74
CA PRO A 113 13.57 0.37 -20.73
C PRO A 113 12.07 0.69 -20.91
N THR A 114 11.26 0.47 -19.88
CA THR A 114 9.83 0.75 -19.91
C THR A 114 9.61 2.26 -19.81
N PRO A 115 8.82 2.86 -20.71
CA PRO A 115 8.62 4.30 -20.72
C PRO A 115 8.00 4.83 -19.43
N GLY A 116 8.45 6.01 -19.00
CA GLY A 116 7.93 6.72 -17.82
C GLY A 116 6.86 7.75 -18.17
N TYR A 117 6.37 8.49 -17.18
CA TYR A 117 5.37 9.55 -17.40
C TYR A 117 5.88 10.68 -18.31
N ALA A 118 7.17 11.00 -18.26
CA ALA A 118 7.77 11.99 -19.17
C ALA A 118 7.68 11.59 -20.67
N ASP A 119 7.43 10.30 -20.96
CA ASP A 119 7.23 9.82 -22.33
C ASP A 119 5.79 9.92 -22.81
N PHE A 120 4.85 10.28 -21.94
CA PHE A 120 3.41 10.23 -22.24
C PHE A 120 3.02 11.31 -23.22
N ARG A 121 2.12 10.95 -24.11
CA ARG A 121 1.56 11.88 -25.09
C ARG A 121 0.05 11.85 -25.11
N ALA A 122 -0.55 10.69 -24.91
CA ALA A 122 -1.99 10.56 -24.70
C ALA A 122 -2.27 9.44 -23.68
N VAL A 123 -3.24 9.70 -22.81
CA VAL A 123 -3.75 8.77 -21.80
C VAL A 123 -5.24 9.04 -21.60
N PRO A 124 -6.08 8.00 -21.61
CA PRO A 124 -7.47 8.12 -21.23
C PRO A 124 -7.61 7.94 -19.71
N ALA A 125 -8.59 8.61 -19.11
CA ALA A 125 -9.23 8.05 -17.92
C ALA A 125 -9.86 6.70 -18.30
N TRP A 126 -9.66 5.67 -17.49
CA TRP A 126 -10.04 4.30 -17.81
C TRP A 126 -10.53 3.54 -16.58
N GLY A 127 -11.37 2.54 -16.82
CA GLY A 127 -11.97 1.73 -15.76
C GLY A 127 -12.08 0.27 -16.15
N ASP A 128 -11.64 -0.60 -15.25
CA ASP A 128 -11.96 -2.03 -15.28
C ASP A 128 -13.26 -2.26 -14.53
N ILE A 129 -14.38 -2.32 -15.23
CA ILE A 129 -15.69 -2.49 -14.63
C ILE A 129 -16.01 -3.99 -14.60
N ASP A 130 -15.37 -4.68 -13.67
CA ASP A 130 -15.48 -6.12 -13.51
C ASP A 130 -16.88 -6.52 -13.02
N LEU A 131 -17.34 -7.70 -13.43
CA LEU A 131 -18.48 -8.33 -12.75
C LEU A 131 -18.09 -8.67 -11.31
N ALA A 132 -19.05 -8.76 -10.39
CA ALA A 132 -18.77 -9.30 -9.07
C ALA A 132 -18.26 -10.76 -9.19
N ASP A 133 -17.31 -11.15 -8.34
CA ASP A 133 -16.66 -12.47 -8.45
C ASP A 133 -17.64 -13.65 -8.34
N ASP A 134 -18.71 -13.52 -7.55
CA ASP A 134 -19.79 -14.54 -7.44
C ASP A 134 -20.62 -14.68 -8.72
N ILE A 135 -20.58 -13.67 -9.59
CA ILE A 135 -21.34 -13.60 -10.84
C ILE A 135 -20.46 -13.92 -12.05
N LYS A 136 -19.16 -13.61 -12.02
CA LYS A 136 -18.20 -13.90 -13.11
C LYS A 136 -18.33 -15.33 -13.68
N PRO A 137 -18.43 -16.42 -12.88
CA PRO A 137 -18.62 -17.78 -13.39
C PRO A 137 -19.88 -17.98 -14.25
N GLN A 138 -20.87 -17.11 -14.10
CA GLN A 138 -22.17 -17.18 -14.77
C GLN A 138 -22.22 -16.33 -16.05
N ARG A 139 -21.15 -15.63 -16.44
CA ARG A 139 -21.10 -14.65 -17.55
C ARG A 139 -21.82 -15.05 -18.84
N GLY A 140 -21.77 -16.32 -19.22
CA GLY A 140 -22.40 -16.85 -20.44
C GLY A 140 -23.86 -17.32 -20.27
N ASN A 141 -24.36 -17.34 -19.04
CA ASN A 141 -25.68 -17.86 -18.65
C ASN A 141 -26.37 -16.96 -17.61
N LEU A 142 -26.04 -15.67 -17.57
CA LEU A 142 -26.72 -14.71 -16.70
C LEU A 142 -28.22 -14.74 -16.95
N ASP A 143 -29.02 -14.67 -15.89
CA ASP A 143 -30.45 -14.50 -16.05
C ASP A 143 -30.76 -13.07 -16.56
N GLY A 144 -31.93 -12.91 -17.17
CA GLY A 144 -32.28 -11.65 -17.82
C GLY A 144 -32.43 -10.46 -16.87
N GLU A 145 -32.68 -10.67 -15.57
CA GLU A 145 -32.75 -9.59 -14.58
C GLU A 145 -31.36 -9.12 -14.21
N THR A 146 -30.44 -10.05 -13.93
CA THR A 146 -29.02 -9.76 -13.66
C THR A 146 -28.36 -9.10 -14.86
N GLN A 147 -28.55 -9.62 -16.08
CA GLN A 147 -27.99 -9.02 -17.29
C GLN A 147 -28.50 -7.58 -17.49
N ALA A 148 -29.82 -7.35 -17.34
CA ALA A 148 -30.38 -6.01 -17.47
C ALA A 148 -29.89 -5.05 -16.37
N LEU A 149 -29.61 -5.55 -15.17
CA LEU A 149 -29.00 -4.76 -14.11
C LEU A 149 -27.56 -4.37 -14.46
N VAL A 150 -26.74 -5.31 -14.95
CA VAL A 150 -25.37 -5.02 -15.43
C VAL A 150 -25.39 -3.99 -16.56
N GLU A 151 -26.25 -4.15 -17.56
CA GLU A 151 -26.36 -3.20 -18.69
C GLU A 151 -26.71 -1.78 -18.22
N ARG A 152 -27.67 -1.64 -17.28
CA ARG A 152 -28.00 -0.33 -16.69
C ARG A 152 -26.87 0.26 -15.86
N SER A 153 -26.13 -0.56 -15.13
CA SER A 153 -25.00 -0.10 -14.33
C SER A 153 -23.85 0.36 -15.22
N LEU A 154 -23.54 -0.38 -16.29
CA LEU A 154 -22.55 0.01 -17.30
C LEU A 154 -22.95 1.32 -18.01
N ASP A 155 -24.22 1.47 -18.37
CA ASP A 155 -24.73 2.72 -18.94
C ASP A 155 -24.54 3.91 -17.99
N ALA A 156 -24.81 3.72 -16.69
CA ALA A 156 -24.58 4.74 -15.66
C ALA A 156 -23.08 5.09 -15.52
N TYR A 157 -22.17 4.12 -15.61
CA TYR A 157 -20.73 4.41 -15.64
C TYR A 157 -20.35 5.19 -16.90
N ILE A 158 -20.86 4.82 -18.08
CA ILE A 158 -20.62 5.58 -19.32
C ILE A 158 -21.13 7.02 -19.19
N GLU A 159 -22.25 7.28 -18.49
CA GLU A 159 -22.71 8.63 -18.16
C GLU A 159 -21.73 9.40 -17.25
N GLU A 160 -21.10 8.73 -16.28
CA GLU A 160 -20.08 9.34 -15.44
C GLU A 160 -18.86 9.76 -16.30
N TYR A 161 -18.35 8.87 -17.16
CA TYR A 161 -17.28 9.23 -18.10
C TYR A 161 -17.68 10.38 -19.03
N ALA A 162 -18.92 10.37 -19.53
CA ALA A 162 -19.44 11.45 -20.36
C ALA A 162 -19.52 12.78 -19.60
N THR A 163 -19.76 12.75 -18.29
CA THR A 163 -19.72 13.93 -17.42
C THR A 163 -18.29 14.45 -17.27
N LEU A 164 -17.32 13.55 -17.04
CA LEU A 164 -15.91 13.90 -16.91
C LEU A 164 -15.36 14.54 -18.21
N TYR A 165 -15.68 13.96 -19.37
CA TYR A 165 -15.24 14.46 -20.68
C TYR A 165 -16.12 15.59 -21.24
N GLY A 166 -17.29 15.84 -20.65
CA GLY A 166 -18.26 16.82 -21.11
C GLY A 166 -19.10 16.40 -22.33
N THR A 167 -18.84 15.21 -22.89
CA THR A 167 -19.61 14.62 -23.98
C THR A 167 -19.53 13.09 -23.95
N ARG A 168 -20.60 12.43 -24.41
CA ARG A 168 -20.66 10.96 -24.55
C ARG A 168 -19.91 10.47 -25.80
N ASP A 169 -19.79 11.32 -26.82
CA ASP A 169 -19.10 10.98 -28.07
C ASP A 169 -17.61 10.64 -27.84
N ALA A 170 -17.02 11.18 -26.78
CA ALA A 170 -15.65 10.91 -26.37
C ALA A 170 -15.51 9.70 -25.42
N VAL A 171 -16.54 8.85 -25.31
CA VAL A 171 -16.54 7.68 -24.41
C VAL A 171 -16.67 6.40 -25.23
N TYR A 172 -15.81 5.44 -24.93
CA TYR A 172 -15.75 4.15 -25.60
C TYR A 172 -15.83 3.02 -24.57
N ALA A 173 -16.37 1.87 -24.97
CA ALA A 173 -16.46 0.72 -24.09
C ALA A 173 -16.17 -0.59 -24.83
N LEU A 174 -15.63 -1.56 -24.09
CA LEU A 174 -15.39 -2.93 -24.53
C LEU A 174 -16.01 -3.90 -23.53
N ASP A 175 -16.57 -4.99 -24.02
CA ASP A 175 -16.85 -6.19 -23.23
C ASP A 175 -15.53 -6.93 -23.02
N SER A 176 -15.01 -6.94 -21.79
CA SER A 176 -13.73 -7.57 -21.47
C SER A 176 -13.83 -9.08 -21.28
N VAL A 177 -15.02 -9.66 -21.52
CA VAL A 177 -15.46 -11.00 -21.15
C VAL A 177 -15.69 -11.15 -19.65
N GLY A 178 -14.76 -10.77 -18.79
CA GLY A 178 -14.92 -10.79 -17.32
C GLY A 178 -15.74 -9.64 -16.74
N GLY A 179 -15.93 -8.58 -17.53
CA GLY A 179 -16.50 -7.30 -17.14
C GLY A 179 -16.66 -6.42 -18.37
N ALA A 180 -16.50 -5.11 -18.18
CA ALA A 180 -16.35 -4.16 -19.26
C ALA A 180 -15.18 -3.22 -19.01
N TYR A 181 -14.52 -2.79 -20.08
CA TYR A 181 -13.61 -1.66 -20.02
C TYR A 181 -14.35 -0.40 -20.48
N VAL A 182 -14.24 0.69 -19.74
CA VAL A 182 -14.72 2.01 -20.17
C VAL A 182 -13.53 2.96 -20.30
N PHE A 183 -13.48 3.69 -21.41
CA PHE A 183 -12.42 4.62 -21.76
C PHE A 183 -13.05 5.96 -22.07
N GLY A 184 -12.39 7.03 -21.66
CA GLY A 184 -12.51 8.27 -22.43
C GLY A 184 -11.57 8.29 -23.62
N ALA A 185 -11.76 9.26 -24.51
CA ALA A 185 -10.98 9.43 -25.72
C ALA A 185 -9.51 9.79 -25.37
N PRO A 186 -8.51 8.98 -25.71
CA PRO A 186 -7.13 9.18 -25.28
C PRO A 186 -6.54 10.49 -25.81
N GLU A 187 -6.98 10.96 -26.97
CA GLU A 187 -6.54 12.21 -27.58
C GLU A 187 -6.91 13.45 -26.76
N ALA A 188 -7.89 13.35 -25.86
CA ALA A 188 -8.32 14.47 -25.02
C ALA A 188 -7.18 15.03 -24.17
N THR A 189 -6.15 14.23 -23.88
CA THR A 189 -4.97 14.66 -23.12
C THR A 189 -3.76 15.03 -23.99
N LEU A 190 -3.82 14.87 -25.32
CA LEU A 190 -2.77 15.36 -26.24
C LEU A 190 -2.44 16.84 -26.06
N PRO A 191 -3.42 17.77 -25.86
CA PRO A 191 -3.10 19.18 -25.71
C PRO A 191 -2.21 19.47 -24.51
N ILE A 192 -2.37 18.72 -23.41
CA ILE A 192 -1.52 18.81 -22.22
C ILE A 192 -0.09 18.45 -22.59
N ALA A 193 0.09 17.34 -23.30
CA ALA A 193 1.40 16.88 -23.72
C ALA A 193 2.10 17.84 -24.70
N ASP A 194 1.36 18.40 -25.66
CA ASP A 194 1.88 19.40 -26.59
C ASP A 194 2.29 20.68 -25.84
N HIS A 195 1.52 21.09 -24.82
CA HIS A 195 1.79 22.29 -24.03
C HIS A 195 3.05 22.19 -23.16
N PHE A 196 3.27 21.05 -22.49
CA PHE A 196 4.45 20.78 -21.65
C PHE A 196 5.58 20.07 -22.38
N SER A 197 5.57 20.04 -23.72
CA SER A 197 6.53 19.27 -24.53
C SER A 197 8.00 19.68 -24.32
N ASP A 198 8.26 20.95 -23.98
CA ASP A 198 9.60 21.48 -23.69
C ASP A 198 9.97 21.39 -22.19
N ASP A 199 9.09 20.86 -21.34
CA ASP A 199 9.29 20.73 -19.89
C ASP A 199 8.92 19.31 -19.40
N PRO A 200 9.84 18.33 -19.53
CA PRO A 200 9.57 16.94 -19.15
C PRO A 200 9.22 16.74 -17.66
N ASP A 201 9.73 17.58 -16.74
CA ASP A 201 9.38 17.50 -15.31
C ASP A 201 7.94 17.96 -15.08
N ALA A 202 7.48 19.02 -15.76
CA ALA A 202 6.08 19.43 -15.70
C ALA A 202 5.16 18.35 -16.29
N LEU A 203 5.54 17.82 -17.45
CA LEU A 203 4.78 16.78 -18.15
C LEU A 203 4.59 15.53 -17.27
N GLU A 204 5.67 15.05 -16.66
CA GLU A 204 5.64 13.90 -15.76
C GLU A 204 4.69 14.14 -14.58
N ARG A 205 4.80 15.28 -13.90
CA ARG A 205 3.93 15.63 -12.77
C ARG A 205 2.46 15.68 -13.16
N VAL A 206 2.15 16.33 -14.27
CA VAL A 206 0.76 16.52 -14.69
C VAL A 206 0.11 15.20 -15.06
N PHE A 207 0.83 14.29 -15.73
CA PHE A 207 0.26 12.99 -16.08
C PHE A 207 0.15 12.02 -14.91
N ASP A 208 1.10 12.07 -13.96
CA ASP A 208 1.00 11.32 -12.71
C ASP A 208 -0.25 11.77 -11.92
N GLU A 209 -0.37 13.09 -11.70
CA GLU A 209 -1.51 13.68 -11.00
C GLU A 209 -2.84 13.47 -11.74
N PHE A 210 -2.85 13.52 -13.08
CA PHE A 210 -4.04 13.27 -13.88
C PHE A 210 -4.60 11.86 -13.61
N LEU A 211 -3.73 10.86 -13.52
CA LEU A 211 -4.15 9.48 -13.23
C LEU A 211 -4.65 9.35 -11.80
N ASP A 212 -3.94 9.91 -10.82
CA ASP A 212 -4.36 9.89 -9.41
C ASP A 212 -5.73 10.55 -9.21
N ARG A 213 -5.92 11.74 -9.81
CA ARG A 213 -7.21 12.44 -9.75
C ARG A 213 -8.31 11.70 -10.50
N SER A 214 -7.99 11.06 -11.62
CA SER A 214 -8.96 10.23 -12.35
C SER A 214 -9.40 9.04 -11.50
N ASN A 215 -8.47 8.37 -10.81
CA ASN A 215 -8.77 7.25 -9.92
C ASN A 215 -9.69 7.69 -8.79
N ALA A 216 -9.35 8.78 -8.09
CA ALA A 216 -10.17 9.34 -7.01
C ALA A 216 -11.57 9.74 -7.51
N TRP A 217 -11.65 10.40 -8.66
CA TRP A 217 -12.93 10.81 -9.25
C TRP A 217 -13.82 9.60 -9.61
N LEU A 218 -13.22 8.51 -10.12
CA LEU A 218 -13.93 7.29 -10.49
C LEU A 218 -14.42 6.50 -9.27
N GLN A 219 -13.67 6.49 -8.17
CA GLN A 219 -14.14 5.93 -6.89
C GLN A 219 -15.38 6.70 -6.36
N GLU A 220 -15.38 8.02 -6.48
CA GLU A 220 -16.59 8.80 -6.18
C GLU A 220 -17.73 8.51 -7.17
N ALA A 221 -17.41 8.29 -8.45
CA ALA A 221 -18.38 7.94 -9.48
C ALA A 221 -19.07 6.61 -9.17
N GLU A 222 -18.33 5.60 -8.72
CA GLU A 222 -18.89 4.34 -8.21
C GLU A 222 -19.90 4.58 -7.09
N THR A 223 -19.57 5.42 -6.11
CA THR A 223 -20.51 5.78 -5.03
C THR A 223 -21.78 6.43 -5.60
N ARG A 224 -21.66 7.28 -6.62
CA ARG A 224 -22.82 7.91 -7.29
C ARG A 224 -23.65 6.89 -8.09
N VAL A 225 -23.01 5.93 -8.76
CA VAL A 225 -23.68 4.87 -9.52
C VAL A 225 -24.43 3.92 -8.58
N ASN A 226 -23.78 3.44 -7.51
CA ASN A 226 -24.38 2.55 -6.51
C ASN A 226 -25.58 3.19 -5.82
N LYS A 227 -25.61 4.52 -5.70
CA LYS A 227 -26.77 5.27 -5.21
C LYS A 227 -27.89 5.42 -6.24
N ARG A 228 -27.55 5.51 -7.54
CA ARG A 228 -28.50 5.72 -8.64
C ARG A 228 -29.18 4.43 -9.07
N ILE A 229 -28.43 3.33 -9.07
CA ILE A 229 -28.86 2.01 -9.55
C ILE A 229 -28.85 1.03 -8.38
N ASP A 230 -30.05 0.69 -7.88
CA ASP A 230 -30.23 -0.29 -6.82
C ASP A 230 -29.68 -1.66 -7.24
N GLY A 231 -28.82 -2.25 -6.41
CA GLY A 231 -28.13 -3.51 -6.68
C GLY A 231 -26.90 -3.43 -7.60
N ALA A 232 -26.44 -2.24 -8.01
CA ALA A 232 -25.26 -2.13 -8.89
C ALA A 232 -23.98 -2.72 -8.26
N GLY A 233 -23.72 -2.42 -6.98
CA GLY A 233 -22.57 -2.96 -6.25
C GLY A 233 -22.64 -4.46 -5.95
N ASP A 234 -23.82 -5.09 -6.14
CA ASP A 234 -23.98 -6.53 -6.02
C ASP A 234 -23.54 -7.27 -7.29
N VAL A 235 -23.50 -6.57 -8.44
CA VAL A 235 -23.23 -7.18 -9.74
C VAL A 235 -21.94 -6.72 -10.41
N ILE A 236 -21.41 -5.56 -10.01
CA ILE A 236 -20.22 -4.95 -10.58
C ILE A 236 -19.29 -4.51 -9.45
N GLN A 237 -18.01 -4.81 -9.62
CA GLN A 237 -16.94 -4.44 -8.70
C GLN A 237 -15.80 -3.82 -9.51
N PRO A 238 -15.80 -2.49 -9.69
CA PRO A 238 -14.79 -1.86 -10.52
C PRO A 238 -13.39 -1.88 -9.87
N ASP A 239 -12.36 -1.96 -10.70
CA ASP A 239 -10.96 -1.70 -10.34
C ASP A 239 -10.49 -0.38 -11.00
N TRP A 240 -10.25 0.62 -10.15
CA TRP A 240 -9.85 1.97 -10.53
C TRP A 240 -8.34 2.20 -10.52
N VAL A 241 -7.49 1.17 -10.52
CA VAL A 241 -6.04 1.33 -10.44
C VAL A 241 -5.44 1.70 -11.81
N ASN A 242 -5.65 2.94 -12.27
CA ASN A 242 -4.95 3.45 -13.45
C ASN A 242 -3.49 3.80 -13.09
N ASN A 243 -2.57 3.44 -13.98
CA ASN A 243 -1.16 3.77 -13.86
C ASN A 243 -0.50 3.78 -15.24
N LYS A 244 0.78 4.18 -15.31
CA LYS A 244 1.51 4.31 -16.59
C LYS A 244 1.55 3.05 -17.47
N ASN A 245 1.45 1.89 -16.85
CA ASN A 245 1.60 0.57 -17.46
C ASN A 245 0.30 -0.23 -17.41
N ARG A 246 -0.86 0.40 -17.19
CA ARG A 246 -2.14 -0.30 -17.10
C ARG A 246 -2.43 -1.05 -18.40
N GLN A 247 -2.53 -2.37 -18.28
CA GLN A 247 -2.80 -3.27 -19.38
C GLN A 247 -4.30 -3.48 -19.54
N TYR A 248 -4.73 -3.73 -20.78
CA TYR A 248 -6.08 -4.20 -21.07
C TYR A 248 -6.04 -5.17 -22.25
N LYS A 249 -7.08 -5.99 -22.36
CA LYS A 249 -7.28 -6.88 -23.50
C LYS A 249 -7.90 -6.05 -24.63
N PRO A 250 -7.21 -5.80 -25.76
CA PRO A 250 -7.75 -5.01 -26.86
C PRO A 250 -8.87 -5.77 -27.59
N PRO A 251 -9.66 -5.11 -28.47
CA PRO A 251 -10.72 -5.76 -29.21
C PRO A 251 -10.22 -7.01 -29.95
N LEU A 252 -11.03 -8.06 -29.91
CA LEU A 252 -10.74 -9.40 -30.41
C LEU A 252 -9.62 -10.15 -29.68
N SER A 253 -9.06 -9.65 -28.59
CA SER A 253 -8.21 -10.48 -27.74
C SER A 253 -9.03 -11.62 -27.11
N ILE A 254 -8.46 -12.82 -27.08
CA ILE A 254 -9.06 -14.01 -26.48
C ILE A 254 -8.85 -13.95 -24.98
N HIS A 255 -9.90 -14.16 -24.18
CA HIS A 255 -9.78 -14.17 -22.73
C HIS A 255 -8.91 -15.34 -22.22
N ALA A 256 -8.15 -15.13 -21.15
CA ALA A 256 -7.27 -16.15 -20.56
C ALA A 256 -8.03 -17.43 -20.18
N ASP A 257 -9.16 -17.29 -19.46
CA ASP A 257 -9.90 -18.44 -18.91
C ASP A 257 -11.16 -18.83 -19.69
N HIS A 258 -11.54 -18.05 -20.72
CA HIS A 258 -12.79 -18.24 -21.45
C HIS A 258 -12.54 -18.32 -22.95
N ASP A 259 -13.23 -19.22 -23.64
CA ASP A 259 -13.23 -19.31 -25.11
C ASP A 259 -14.15 -18.25 -25.73
N ALA A 260 -13.88 -16.99 -25.37
CA ALA A 260 -14.60 -15.81 -25.79
C ALA A 260 -13.59 -14.68 -26.08
N VAL A 261 -14.04 -13.71 -26.88
CA VAL A 261 -13.22 -12.59 -27.30
C VAL A 261 -13.77 -11.27 -26.79
N VAL A 262 -12.86 -10.33 -26.56
CA VAL A 262 -13.21 -8.94 -26.25
C VAL A 262 -13.91 -8.31 -27.45
N THR A 263 -15.01 -7.58 -27.22
CA THR A 263 -15.73 -6.92 -28.32
C THR A 263 -16.20 -5.51 -27.98
N PRO A 264 -16.35 -4.62 -28.98
CA PRO A 264 -16.91 -3.29 -28.78
C PRO A 264 -18.31 -3.30 -28.16
N ILE A 265 -18.55 -2.40 -27.20
CA ILE A 265 -19.87 -2.05 -26.69
C ILE A 265 -20.28 -0.70 -27.29
N ALA A 266 -21.47 -0.64 -27.87
CA ALA A 266 -22.06 0.62 -28.32
C ALA A 266 -22.46 1.45 -27.09
N THR A 267 -21.83 2.61 -26.90
CA THR A 267 -22.11 3.44 -25.73
C THR A 267 -23.52 4.03 -25.77
N ASP A 268 -24.17 4.19 -26.91
CA ASP A 268 -25.57 4.68 -26.97
C ASP A 268 -26.65 3.59 -26.80
N ASP A 269 -26.28 2.31 -26.87
CA ASP A 269 -27.18 1.15 -26.72
C ASP A 269 -26.40 0.01 -26.08
N VAL A 270 -26.17 0.12 -24.77
CA VAL A 270 -25.33 -0.82 -24.01
C VAL A 270 -25.96 -2.20 -24.00
N ARG A 271 -25.24 -3.18 -24.54
CA ARG A 271 -25.62 -4.59 -24.54
C ARG A 271 -24.48 -5.44 -24.05
N TYR A 272 -24.75 -6.30 -23.08
CA TYR A 272 -23.73 -7.07 -22.38
C TYR A 272 -23.76 -8.56 -22.79
N GLU A 273 -23.57 -8.79 -24.09
CA GLU A 273 -23.65 -10.11 -24.71
C GLU A 273 -22.26 -10.74 -24.88
N LEU A 274 -22.00 -11.86 -24.19
CA LEU A 274 -20.77 -12.63 -24.37
C LEU A 274 -20.61 -13.06 -25.84
N ARG A 275 -19.40 -12.88 -26.40
CA ARG A 275 -19.06 -13.28 -27.77
C ARG A 275 -18.12 -14.51 -27.77
N PRO A 276 -18.65 -15.73 -27.99
CA PRO A 276 -17.82 -16.93 -28.07
C PRO A 276 -16.83 -16.85 -29.25
N PHE A 277 -15.65 -17.42 -29.07
CA PHE A 277 -14.57 -17.41 -30.05
C PHE A 277 -15.01 -17.91 -31.44
N GLU A 278 -15.83 -18.96 -31.49
CA GLU A 278 -16.35 -19.55 -32.73
C GLU A 278 -17.30 -18.64 -33.54
N THR A 279 -17.79 -17.55 -32.93
CA THR A 279 -18.70 -16.60 -33.57
C THR A 279 -17.98 -15.45 -34.28
N VAL A 280 -16.64 -15.40 -34.19
CA VAL A 280 -15.83 -14.34 -34.81
C VAL A 280 -15.81 -14.48 -36.33
N ASP A 281 -16.62 -13.65 -36.98
CA ASP A 281 -16.70 -13.51 -38.43
C ASP A 281 -16.04 -12.22 -38.94
N ASP A 282 -16.01 -12.04 -40.26
CA ASP A 282 -15.40 -10.86 -40.87
C ASP A 282 -16.17 -9.57 -40.52
N THR A 283 -17.48 -9.67 -40.23
CA THR A 283 -18.31 -8.52 -39.82
C THR A 283 -17.87 -7.99 -38.46
N LEU A 284 -17.65 -8.88 -37.50
CA LEU A 284 -17.17 -8.51 -36.17
C LEU A 284 -15.74 -7.95 -36.23
N ILE A 285 -14.90 -8.46 -37.13
CA ILE A 285 -13.57 -7.90 -37.37
C ILE A 285 -13.67 -6.48 -37.91
N GLU A 286 -14.51 -6.23 -38.92
CA GLU A 286 -14.72 -4.88 -39.46
C GLU A 286 -15.26 -3.91 -38.40
N GLN A 287 -16.17 -4.36 -37.52
CA GLN A 287 -16.67 -3.55 -36.40
C GLN A 287 -15.56 -3.21 -35.40
N ALA A 288 -14.71 -4.17 -35.05
CA ALA A 288 -13.58 -3.95 -34.16
C ALA A 288 -12.53 -3.01 -34.76
N VAL A 289 -12.31 -3.07 -36.08
CA VAL A 289 -11.44 -2.10 -36.79
C VAL A 289 -12.05 -0.70 -36.73
N SER A 290 -13.35 -0.55 -37.03
CA SER A 290 -14.03 0.76 -36.96
C SER A 290 -13.93 1.36 -35.55
N TRP A 291 -14.17 0.56 -34.52
CA TRP A 291 -14.04 1.00 -33.13
C TRP A 291 -12.61 1.43 -32.81
N ALA A 292 -11.60 0.66 -33.23
CA ALA A 292 -10.19 1.00 -32.99
C ALA A 292 -9.77 2.28 -33.73
N ASP A 293 -10.22 2.45 -34.98
CA ASP A 293 -10.00 3.66 -35.77
C ASP A 293 -10.68 4.88 -35.14
N GLU A 294 -11.90 4.74 -34.62
CA GLU A 294 -12.61 5.82 -33.92
C GLU A 294 -11.95 6.15 -32.59
N PHE A 295 -11.50 5.15 -31.81
CA PHE A 295 -10.84 5.33 -30.52
C PHE A 295 -9.48 6.03 -30.63
N THR A 296 -8.77 5.91 -31.76
CA THR A 296 -7.45 6.53 -31.96
C THR A 296 -7.48 7.79 -32.82
N GLN A 297 -8.66 8.21 -33.27
CA GLN A 297 -8.86 9.45 -34.01
C GLN A 297 -8.62 10.68 -33.13
N VAL A 298 -8.35 11.83 -33.78
CA VAL A 298 -8.07 13.08 -33.08
C VAL A 298 -9.24 14.04 -33.29
N GLU A 299 -10.35 13.78 -32.58
CA GLU A 299 -11.59 14.55 -32.71
C GLU A 299 -12.00 15.27 -31.42
N HIS A 300 -11.61 14.75 -30.25
CA HIS A 300 -12.08 15.23 -28.95
C HIS A 300 -11.05 15.99 -28.11
N THR A 301 -10.05 16.62 -28.76
CA THR A 301 -9.01 17.39 -28.05
C THR A 301 -9.53 18.58 -27.24
N ASP A 302 -10.74 19.05 -27.50
CA ASP A 302 -11.41 20.11 -26.72
C ASP A 302 -11.92 19.62 -25.35
N CYS A 303 -12.10 18.31 -25.17
CA CYS A 303 -12.51 17.72 -23.89
C CYS A 303 -11.48 17.96 -22.77
N VAL A 304 -10.23 18.31 -23.11
CA VAL A 304 -9.19 18.72 -22.14
C VAL A 304 -9.68 19.77 -21.15
N ASP A 305 -10.54 20.70 -21.60
CA ASP A 305 -11.05 21.76 -20.76
C ASP A 305 -12.03 21.23 -19.70
N SER A 306 -12.94 20.34 -20.08
CA SER A 306 -13.85 19.64 -19.16
C SER A 306 -13.08 18.76 -18.17
N LEU A 307 -12.07 18.03 -18.66
CA LEU A 307 -11.22 17.18 -17.82
C LEU A 307 -10.55 18.01 -16.72
N VAL A 308 -9.88 19.10 -17.10
CA VAL A 308 -9.15 19.91 -16.12
C VAL A 308 -10.11 20.67 -15.19
N ALA A 309 -11.24 21.16 -15.69
CA ALA A 309 -12.27 21.78 -14.86
C ALA A 309 -12.85 20.83 -13.82
N THR A 310 -13.01 19.56 -14.17
CA THR A 310 -13.57 18.54 -13.27
C THR A 310 -12.54 18.02 -12.27
N LEU A 311 -11.29 17.80 -12.71
CA LEU A 311 -10.25 17.19 -11.90
C LEU A 311 -9.49 18.21 -11.03
N TRP A 312 -9.38 19.48 -11.43
CA TRP A 312 -8.78 20.57 -10.65
C TRP A 312 -9.79 21.71 -10.40
N PRO A 313 -10.94 21.45 -9.76
CA PRO A 313 -12.03 22.42 -9.68
C PRO A 313 -11.60 23.72 -8.99
N ASP A 314 -10.90 23.63 -7.86
CA ASP A 314 -10.50 24.81 -7.07
C ASP A 314 -9.57 25.76 -7.84
N LEU A 315 -8.58 25.20 -8.55
CA LEU A 315 -7.66 26.00 -9.37
C LEU A 315 -8.33 26.45 -10.66
N TYR A 316 -9.25 25.66 -11.23
CA TYR A 316 -9.92 26.04 -12.46
C TYR A 316 -10.86 27.23 -12.24
N GLU A 317 -11.52 27.35 -11.08
CA GLU A 317 -12.37 28.52 -10.78
C GLU A 317 -11.58 29.85 -10.72
N ASP A 318 -10.32 29.79 -10.30
CA ASP A 318 -9.44 30.96 -10.15
C ASP A 318 -8.67 31.32 -11.44
N HIS A 319 -8.70 30.46 -12.46
CA HIS A 319 -7.91 30.61 -13.68
C HIS A 319 -8.74 30.47 -14.96
N ASP A 320 -8.47 31.32 -15.96
CA ASP A 320 -9.20 31.30 -17.24
C ASP A 320 -8.74 30.15 -18.15
N GLY A 321 -9.22 28.94 -17.86
CA GLY A 321 -9.08 27.74 -18.69
C GLY A 321 -7.89 26.86 -18.35
N TRP A 322 -7.90 25.65 -18.90
CA TRP A 322 -7.05 24.54 -18.45
C TRP A 322 -5.55 24.81 -18.44
N ARG A 323 -5.02 25.62 -19.37
CA ARG A 323 -3.57 25.90 -19.45
C ARG A 323 -3.07 26.63 -18.21
N ALA A 324 -3.73 27.73 -17.86
CA ALA A 324 -3.35 28.54 -16.71
C ALA A 324 -3.50 27.75 -15.40
N THR A 325 -4.54 26.93 -15.30
CA THR A 325 -4.76 26.01 -14.16
C THR A 325 -3.59 25.06 -13.97
N LEU A 326 -3.16 24.36 -15.02
CA LEU A 326 -2.06 23.39 -14.92
C LEU A 326 -0.70 24.06 -14.75
N GLU A 327 -0.45 25.21 -15.39
CA GLU A 327 0.79 25.99 -15.19
C GLU A 327 0.93 26.43 -13.72
N GLU A 328 -0.14 26.96 -13.11
CA GLU A 328 -0.13 27.35 -11.70
C GLU A 328 0.07 26.12 -10.79
N TRP A 329 -0.64 25.03 -11.06
CA TRP A 329 -0.48 23.78 -10.29
C TRP A 329 0.97 23.28 -10.33
N VAL A 330 1.60 23.26 -11.52
CA VAL A 330 3.00 22.84 -11.69
C VAL A 330 3.95 23.74 -10.90
N GLU A 331 3.79 25.06 -10.95
CA GLU A 331 4.68 25.96 -10.21
C GLU A 331 4.44 25.85 -8.70
N GLY A 332 3.20 25.69 -8.25
CA GLY A 332 2.86 25.40 -6.85
C GLY A 332 3.54 24.12 -6.35
N GLU A 333 3.51 23.05 -7.15
CA GLU A 333 4.20 21.80 -6.82
C GLU A 333 5.72 21.94 -6.77
N ARG A 334 6.29 22.73 -7.69
CA ARG A 334 7.72 23.05 -7.70
C ARG A 334 8.09 23.86 -6.47
N GLU A 335 7.30 24.84 -6.09
CA GLU A 335 7.52 25.63 -4.87
C GLU A 335 7.42 24.75 -3.63
N ARG A 336 6.40 23.89 -3.52
CA ARG A 336 6.26 22.92 -2.42
C ARG A 336 7.45 21.97 -2.32
N LYS A 337 7.99 21.49 -3.46
CA LYS A 337 9.19 20.65 -3.49
C LYS A 337 10.44 21.43 -3.07
N ARG A 338 10.64 22.66 -3.57
CA ARG A 338 11.76 23.53 -3.19
C ARG A 338 11.70 23.89 -1.70
N GLU A 339 10.51 24.16 -1.17
CA GLU A 339 10.32 24.48 0.24
C GLU A 339 10.63 23.28 1.13
N ARG A 340 10.12 22.09 0.80
CA ARG A 340 10.49 20.84 1.48
C ARG A 340 12.00 20.59 1.44
N GLN A 341 12.65 20.85 0.31
CA GLN A 341 14.10 20.73 0.19
C GLN A 341 14.84 21.76 1.07
N ARG A 342 14.43 23.03 1.05
CA ARG A 342 15.01 24.08 1.92
C ARG A 342 14.85 23.74 3.39
N GLN A 343 13.68 23.25 3.80
CA GLN A 343 13.42 22.81 5.17
C GLN A 343 14.32 21.64 5.56
N ARG A 344 14.47 20.64 4.68
CA ARG A 344 15.38 19.50 4.90
C ARG A 344 16.84 19.93 5.00
N GLU A 345 17.32 20.79 4.10
CA GLU A 345 18.69 21.31 4.13
C GLU A 345 18.96 22.17 5.38
N ALA A 346 18.01 23.02 5.76
CA ALA A 346 18.10 23.81 6.98
C ALA A 346 18.09 22.93 8.24
N ALA A 347 17.25 21.90 8.28
CA ALA A 347 17.22 20.94 9.37
C ALA A 347 18.54 20.16 9.47
N LEU A 348 19.10 19.68 8.35
CA LEU A 348 20.40 19.02 8.31
C LEU A 348 21.55 19.94 8.77
N GLN A 349 21.54 21.21 8.36
CA GLN A 349 22.55 22.18 8.76
C GLN A 349 22.45 22.51 10.26
N ARG A 350 21.24 22.72 10.79
CA ARG A 350 21.01 22.91 12.23
C ARG A 350 21.45 21.68 13.02
N ARG A 351 21.12 20.47 12.55
CA ARG A 351 21.59 19.21 13.14
C ARG A 351 23.11 19.16 13.20
N LYS A 352 23.79 19.49 12.11
CA LYS A 352 25.26 19.49 12.05
C LYS A 352 25.90 20.50 12.99
N GLU A 353 25.39 21.72 13.04
CA GLU A 353 25.87 22.77 13.95
C GLU A 353 25.68 22.37 15.40
N ARG A 354 24.49 21.85 15.74
CA ARG A 354 24.16 21.46 17.10
C ARG A 354 24.88 20.18 17.54
N LEU A 355 25.09 19.19 16.66
CA LEU A 355 25.96 18.04 16.93
C LEU A 355 27.42 18.44 17.19
N ALA A 356 27.93 19.47 16.51
CA ALA A 356 29.26 20.00 16.78
C ALA A 356 29.37 20.67 18.16
N GLU A 357 28.28 21.28 18.66
CA GLU A 357 28.21 21.77 20.04
C GLU A 357 28.13 20.65 21.09
N LEU A 358 27.58 19.49 20.73
CA LEU A 358 27.35 18.34 21.60
C LEU A 358 28.50 17.30 21.57
N ASP A 359 29.67 17.66 21.03
CA ASP A 359 30.85 16.78 20.86
C ASP A 359 30.61 15.51 20.00
N GLY A 360 29.65 15.59 19.08
CA GLY A 360 29.62 14.75 17.87
C GLY A 360 28.74 13.50 17.88
N THR A 361 28.19 13.01 19.02
CA THR A 361 27.25 11.87 18.98
C THR A 361 26.08 11.97 19.98
N LEU A 362 24.87 11.73 19.45
CA LEU A 362 23.63 11.48 20.20
C LEU A 362 23.19 10.01 20.11
N GLU A 363 23.97 9.17 19.44
CA GLU A 363 23.71 7.74 19.24
C GLU A 363 23.56 7.01 20.58
N GLY A 364 22.48 6.25 20.74
CA GLY A 364 22.13 5.53 21.96
C GLY A 364 21.60 6.38 23.12
N ARG A 365 21.25 7.66 22.88
CA ARG A 365 20.58 8.48 23.90
C ARG A 365 19.06 8.32 23.82
N PRO A 366 18.35 8.28 24.97
CA PRO A 366 16.90 8.08 24.98
C PRO A 366 16.10 9.29 24.49
N ILE A 367 16.71 10.49 24.43
CA ILE A 367 16.08 11.71 23.93
C ILE A 367 16.95 12.40 22.88
N THR A 368 16.30 13.03 21.89
CA THR A 368 16.96 13.77 20.80
C THR A 368 16.23 15.08 20.50
N PRO A 369 16.95 16.17 20.19
CA PRO A 369 16.33 17.40 19.69
C PRO A 369 15.97 17.33 18.19
N PHE A 370 16.38 16.28 17.47
CA PHE A 370 16.21 16.16 16.01
C PHE A 370 15.15 15.12 15.66
N LYS A 371 14.16 15.52 14.86
CA LYS A 371 13.16 14.57 14.33
C LYS A 371 13.80 13.55 13.39
N GLU A 372 14.85 13.95 12.69
CA GLU A 372 15.58 13.12 11.74
C GLU A 372 16.18 11.88 12.41
N ASP A 373 16.61 11.96 13.68
CA ASP A 373 17.13 10.80 14.40
C ASP A 373 16.03 9.76 14.66
N VAL A 374 14.78 10.20 14.85
CA VAL A 374 13.62 9.31 14.97
C VAL A 374 13.31 8.65 13.63
N TYR A 375 13.27 9.44 12.55
CA TYR A 375 13.04 8.91 11.20
C TYR A 375 14.10 7.89 10.79
N GLU A 376 15.39 8.19 11.03
CA GLU A 376 16.50 7.28 10.75
C GLU A 376 16.42 6.00 11.60
N ALA A 377 16.09 6.10 12.90
CA ALA A 377 15.91 4.91 13.75
C ALA A 377 14.77 4.02 13.25
N VAL A 378 13.65 4.63 12.86
CA VAL A 378 12.49 3.93 12.30
C VAL A 378 12.79 3.26 10.95
N GLU A 379 13.46 3.97 10.04
CA GLU A 379 13.83 3.44 8.71
C GLU A 379 14.79 2.24 8.80
N ASN A 380 15.53 2.11 9.91
CA ASN A 380 16.44 1.00 10.17
C ASN A 380 15.78 -0.22 10.84
N ILE A 381 14.50 -0.13 11.22
CA ILE A 381 13.78 -1.29 11.78
C ILE A 381 13.50 -2.28 10.67
N ASP A 382 13.81 -3.56 10.90
CA ASP A 382 13.51 -4.62 9.97
C ASP A 382 11.99 -4.81 9.88
N ILE A 383 11.43 -4.43 8.73
CA ILE A 383 9.99 -4.51 8.51
C ILE A 383 9.46 -5.95 8.56
N THR A 384 10.32 -6.94 8.30
CA THR A 384 10.00 -8.38 8.38
C THR A 384 9.59 -8.77 9.81
N GLU A 385 10.25 -8.20 10.81
CA GLU A 385 9.91 -8.45 12.21
C GLU A 385 8.54 -7.87 12.56
N ILE A 386 8.25 -6.65 12.07
CA ILE A 386 6.95 -6.01 12.29
C ILE A 386 5.83 -6.84 11.63
N ALA A 387 6.03 -7.21 10.36
CA ALA A 387 5.09 -8.03 9.61
C ALA A 387 4.80 -9.34 10.35
N ARG A 388 5.85 -10.08 10.72
CA ARG A 388 5.73 -11.41 11.35
C ARG A 388 5.11 -11.39 12.74
N HIS A 389 5.41 -10.38 13.55
CA HIS A 389 5.08 -10.40 14.98
C HIS A 389 3.86 -9.57 15.35
N TYR A 390 3.49 -8.59 14.52
CA TYR A 390 2.43 -7.63 14.84
C TYR A 390 1.39 -7.53 13.74
N ALA A 391 1.82 -7.53 12.48
CA ALA A 391 0.99 -7.16 11.35
C ALA A 391 0.32 -8.35 10.64
N SER A 392 0.67 -9.60 10.97
CA SER A 392 0.16 -10.78 10.29
C SER A 392 -0.56 -11.76 11.21
N ASP A 393 -1.72 -12.26 10.76
CA ASP A 393 -2.36 -13.45 11.33
C ASP A 393 -1.66 -14.74 10.89
N ALA A 394 -1.08 -14.73 9.68
CA ALA A 394 -0.20 -15.77 9.16
C ALA A 394 0.93 -15.15 8.34
N TYR A 395 2.18 -15.55 8.62
CA TYR A 395 3.38 -15.06 7.94
C TYR A 395 3.99 -16.14 7.04
N ASP A 396 4.55 -15.73 5.90
CA ASP A 396 5.15 -16.60 4.89
C ASP A 396 4.16 -17.68 4.40
N THR A 397 2.99 -17.21 3.96
CA THR A 397 1.86 -18.04 3.53
C THR A 397 2.13 -18.83 2.24
N ASP A 398 3.13 -18.42 1.46
CA ASP A 398 3.66 -19.18 0.32
C ASP A 398 5.19 -19.04 0.20
N PRO A 399 5.94 -20.02 0.73
CA PRO A 399 7.41 -19.98 0.76
C PRO A 399 8.06 -20.17 -0.62
N ASN A 400 7.28 -20.37 -1.69
CA ASN A 400 7.81 -20.43 -3.05
C ASN A 400 7.85 -19.06 -3.76
N GLN A 401 7.29 -18.02 -3.13
CA GLN A 401 7.33 -16.67 -3.67
C GLN A 401 8.67 -16.00 -3.32
N PRO A 402 9.21 -15.13 -4.21
CA PRO A 402 10.47 -14.45 -3.98
C PRO A 402 10.40 -13.41 -2.85
N ARG A 403 9.18 -13.02 -2.44
CA ARG A 403 8.91 -12.10 -1.34
C ARG A 403 8.00 -12.78 -0.33
N PRO A 404 8.30 -12.73 0.97
CA PRO A 404 7.43 -13.26 2.01
C PRO A 404 6.04 -12.63 1.92
N GLN A 405 5.03 -13.48 1.76
CA GLN A 405 3.62 -13.09 1.75
C GLN A 405 3.03 -13.24 3.14
N PHE A 406 2.04 -12.42 3.51
CA PHE A 406 1.38 -12.54 4.79
C PHE A 406 -0.12 -12.20 4.71
N ASP A 407 -0.90 -12.81 5.60
CA ASP A 407 -2.30 -12.47 5.84
C ASP A 407 -2.37 -11.31 6.85
N PRO A 408 -2.80 -10.10 6.44
CA PRO A 408 -2.78 -8.93 7.31
C PRO A 408 -3.83 -9.00 8.43
N CYS A 409 -3.49 -8.59 9.65
CA CYS A 409 -4.42 -8.64 10.79
C CYS A 409 -5.54 -7.58 10.76
N TRP A 410 -5.43 -6.56 9.91
CA TRP A 410 -6.42 -5.47 9.79
C TRP A 410 -7.53 -5.74 8.76
N ARG A 411 -7.35 -6.70 7.86
CA ARG A 411 -8.37 -7.08 6.88
C ARG A 411 -8.25 -8.54 6.48
N HIS A 412 -9.36 -9.19 6.18
CA HIS A 412 -9.30 -10.58 5.73
C HIS A 412 -8.68 -10.70 4.32
N SER A 413 -7.72 -11.62 4.14
CA SER A 413 -7.22 -12.05 2.83
C SER A 413 -7.54 -13.52 2.60
N GLU A 414 -8.48 -13.83 1.71
CA GLU A 414 -8.87 -15.22 1.40
C GLU A 414 -7.69 -16.07 0.90
N SER A 415 -6.77 -15.47 0.14
CA SER A 415 -5.57 -16.16 -0.35
C SER A 415 -4.39 -16.11 0.63
N GLY A 416 -4.42 -15.22 1.63
CA GLY A 416 -3.24 -14.87 2.44
C GLY A 416 -2.05 -14.29 1.66
N GLN A 417 -2.21 -13.93 0.38
CA GLN A 417 -1.12 -13.52 -0.53
C GLN A 417 -1.24 -12.07 -1.05
N SER A 418 -2.16 -11.28 -0.49
CA SER A 418 -2.39 -9.92 -0.97
C SER A 418 -1.39 -8.90 -0.40
N CYS A 419 -0.74 -9.23 0.72
CA CYS A 419 0.30 -8.40 1.33
C CYS A 419 1.65 -9.09 1.29
N PHE A 420 2.70 -8.36 0.91
CA PHE A 420 4.07 -8.86 0.85
C PHE A 420 5.07 -7.91 1.49
N VAL A 421 6.21 -8.45 1.91
CA VAL A 421 7.36 -7.67 2.37
C VAL A 421 8.42 -7.60 1.26
N ASP A 422 8.94 -6.40 1.02
CA ASP A 422 10.14 -6.15 0.23
C ASP A 422 11.31 -5.83 1.19
N GLU A 423 12.10 -6.86 1.49
CA GLU A 423 13.24 -6.76 2.41
C GLU A 423 14.33 -5.81 1.89
N GLN A 424 14.47 -5.66 0.56
CA GLN A 424 15.50 -4.79 -0.01
C GLN A 424 15.12 -3.32 0.08
N ALA A 425 13.84 -3.01 -0.12
CA ALA A 425 13.31 -1.66 0.03
C ALA A 425 12.96 -1.31 1.49
N ASN A 426 12.95 -2.31 2.39
CA ASN A 426 12.42 -2.22 3.76
C ASN A 426 10.99 -1.66 3.80
N THR A 427 10.14 -2.17 2.91
CA THR A 427 8.74 -1.74 2.74
C THR A 427 7.80 -2.93 2.60
N PHE A 428 6.51 -2.73 2.89
CA PHE A 428 5.47 -3.69 2.57
C PHE A 428 4.60 -3.15 1.43
N GLY A 429 3.99 -4.05 0.67
CA GLY A 429 2.99 -3.72 -0.34
C GLY A 429 1.70 -4.50 -0.08
N ASP A 430 0.58 -3.80 -0.22
CA ASP A 430 -0.77 -4.36 -0.27
C ASP A 430 -1.28 -4.23 -1.72
N SER A 431 -1.27 -5.36 -2.42
CA SER A 431 -1.69 -5.44 -3.82
C SER A 431 -3.19 -5.26 -4.03
N LYS A 432 -4.02 -5.41 -2.98
CA LYS A 432 -5.48 -5.23 -3.08
C LYS A 432 -5.86 -3.76 -3.25
N VAL A 433 -5.13 -2.87 -2.58
CA VAL A 433 -5.38 -1.42 -2.64
C VAL A 433 -4.25 -0.65 -3.34
N ASN A 434 -3.26 -1.37 -3.87
CA ASN A 434 -2.04 -0.82 -4.49
C ASN A 434 -1.36 0.24 -3.59
N ALA A 435 -1.31 -0.05 -2.30
CA ALA A 435 -0.69 0.82 -1.32
C ALA A 435 0.44 0.08 -0.60
N GLY A 436 1.19 0.80 0.22
CA GLY A 436 2.31 0.25 0.94
C GLY A 436 2.97 1.29 1.82
N GLY A 437 4.03 0.89 2.50
CA GLY A 437 4.76 1.79 3.37
C GLY A 437 5.94 1.13 4.07
N GLY A 438 6.59 1.90 4.92
CA GLY A 438 7.67 1.42 5.78
C GLY A 438 7.18 0.91 7.14
N PRO A 439 8.13 0.63 8.05
CA PRO A 439 7.89 0.15 9.42
C PRO A 439 6.77 0.86 10.18
N THR A 440 6.74 2.20 10.18
CA THR A 440 5.73 2.99 10.91
C THR A 440 4.31 2.78 10.39
N LYS A 441 4.14 2.67 9.07
CA LYS A 441 2.81 2.48 8.49
C LYS A 441 2.30 1.07 8.79
N LEU A 442 3.19 0.08 8.76
CA LEU A 442 2.83 -1.30 9.04
C LEU A 442 2.39 -1.52 10.50
N ILE A 443 3.11 -0.95 11.48
CA ILE A 443 2.69 -1.04 12.88
C ILE A 443 1.41 -0.24 13.14
N ALA A 444 1.20 0.89 12.44
CA ALA A 444 -0.01 1.70 12.57
C ALA A 444 -1.25 0.91 12.13
N LEU A 445 -1.12 0.11 11.06
CA LEU A 445 -2.16 -0.84 10.63
C LEU A 445 -2.35 -1.96 11.66
N ALA A 446 -1.25 -2.56 12.12
CA ALA A 446 -1.29 -3.66 13.09
C ALA A 446 -1.97 -3.29 14.41
N THR A 447 -1.83 -2.03 14.84
CA THR A 447 -2.38 -1.50 16.10
C THR A 447 -3.71 -0.79 15.92
N GLY A 448 -4.20 -0.66 14.69
CA GLY A 448 -5.47 -0.01 14.37
C GLY A 448 -5.46 1.51 14.53
N ILE A 449 -4.29 2.15 14.49
CA ILE A 449 -4.16 3.62 14.41
C ILE A 449 -4.73 4.10 13.08
N ILE A 450 -4.42 3.39 11.99
CA ILE A 450 -5.08 3.54 10.70
C ILE A 450 -5.76 2.22 10.32
N SER A 451 -6.88 2.32 9.59
CA SER A 451 -7.69 1.14 9.24
C SER A 451 -7.24 0.45 7.95
N ASP A 452 -6.66 1.20 7.01
CA ASP A 452 -6.42 0.74 5.65
C ASP A 452 -5.06 1.21 5.12
N ALA A 453 -4.45 0.41 4.25
CA ALA A 453 -3.07 0.63 3.79
C ALA A 453 -2.94 1.84 2.83
N ASP A 454 -4.04 2.31 2.24
CA ASP A 454 -4.12 3.52 1.43
C ASP A 454 -4.34 4.80 2.26
N ALA A 455 -4.72 4.68 3.54
CA ALA A 455 -4.85 5.83 4.43
C ALA A 455 -3.50 6.55 4.63
N ASP A 456 -3.54 7.88 4.72
CA ASP A 456 -2.37 8.68 5.03
C ASP A 456 -1.94 8.48 6.50
N LEU A 457 -0.63 8.39 6.74
CA LEU A 457 -0.06 8.36 8.08
C LEU A 457 0.73 9.66 8.30
N ASP A 458 0.09 10.64 8.92
CA ASP A 458 0.70 11.94 9.22
C ASP A 458 0.37 12.42 10.64
N GLY A 459 0.79 13.64 10.97
CA GLY A 459 0.33 14.33 12.17
C GLY A 459 0.57 13.56 13.48
N GLU A 460 -0.46 13.51 14.32
CA GLU A 460 -0.47 12.82 15.62
C GLU A 460 -0.40 11.31 15.47
N ASP A 461 -1.09 10.75 14.47
CA ASP A 461 -1.15 9.31 14.20
C ASP A 461 0.24 8.74 13.87
N TYR A 462 1.05 9.50 13.12
CA TYR A 462 2.45 9.13 12.87
C TYR A 462 3.24 9.00 14.19
N TRP A 463 3.10 9.97 15.10
CA TRP A 463 3.85 9.93 16.37
C TRP A 463 3.32 8.86 17.32
N ALA A 464 2.02 8.57 17.30
CA ALA A 464 1.43 7.44 18.02
C ALA A 464 1.99 6.11 17.52
N ALA A 465 2.11 5.93 16.20
CA ALA A 465 2.70 4.74 15.62
C ALA A 465 4.20 4.58 15.97
N VAL A 466 4.95 5.68 16.08
CA VAL A 466 6.33 5.63 16.59
C VAL A 466 6.38 5.23 18.07
N ASP A 467 5.43 5.69 18.89
CA ASP A 467 5.32 5.27 20.30
C ASP A 467 5.00 3.77 20.39
N GLU A 468 4.15 3.22 19.52
CA GLU A 468 3.90 1.77 19.43
C GLU A 468 5.15 0.96 19.07
N LEU A 469 6.01 1.46 18.17
CA LEU A 469 7.31 0.81 17.91
C LEU A 469 8.21 0.81 19.16
N ARG A 470 8.21 1.90 19.95
CA ARG A 470 8.96 1.90 21.22
C ARG A 470 8.39 0.88 22.20
N ASN A 471 7.07 0.79 22.31
CA ASN A 471 6.38 -0.18 23.16
C ASN A 471 6.65 -1.63 22.72
N ALA A 472 6.82 -1.86 21.42
CA ALA A 472 7.27 -3.12 20.85
C ALA A 472 8.73 -3.47 21.19
N GLY A 473 9.50 -2.52 21.75
CA GLY A 473 10.87 -2.72 22.21
C GLY A 473 11.94 -2.23 21.25
N TYR A 474 11.57 -1.51 20.18
CA TYR A 474 12.54 -0.92 19.26
C TYR A 474 13.22 0.31 19.89
N ASP A 475 14.54 0.39 19.77
CA ASP A 475 15.36 1.49 20.30
C ASP A 475 15.21 2.74 19.43
N ILE A 476 14.16 3.51 19.68
CA ILE A 476 13.85 4.76 18.96
C ILE A 476 13.93 5.91 19.97
N PRO A 477 14.82 6.91 19.78
CA PRO A 477 14.94 8.03 20.70
C PRO A 477 13.65 8.87 20.70
N VAL A 478 13.31 9.49 21.83
CA VAL A 478 12.17 10.40 21.94
C VAL A 478 12.56 11.78 21.45
N TRP A 479 11.80 12.32 20.50
CA TRP A 479 12.01 13.69 20.04
C TRP A 479 11.52 14.72 21.08
N VAL A 480 12.42 15.58 21.52
CA VAL A 480 12.21 16.61 22.54
C VAL A 480 12.72 17.97 22.00
N PRO A 481 11.85 18.84 21.49
CA PRO A 481 12.28 20.13 20.95
C PRO A 481 12.89 21.05 22.02
N GLU A 482 14.06 21.60 21.72
CA GLU A 482 14.75 22.57 22.60
C GLU A 482 14.03 23.92 22.65
N ALA A 483 14.28 24.69 23.71
CA ALA A 483 14.02 26.12 23.69
C ALA A 483 14.79 26.80 22.54
N GLY A 484 14.08 27.63 21.79
CA GLY A 484 14.52 28.28 20.56
C GLY A 484 14.31 27.46 19.28
N SER A 485 13.82 26.22 19.36
CA SER A 485 13.56 25.41 18.17
C SER A 485 12.26 25.80 17.45
N ASP A 486 12.22 25.60 16.14
CA ASP A 486 11.08 25.97 15.29
C ASP A 486 9.83 25.14 15.62
N ARG A 487 8.66 25.78 15.61
CA ARG A 487 7.35 25.13 15.74
C ARG A 487 6.76 24.79 14.38
N VAL A 488 5.86 23.81 14.34
CA VAL A 488 5.18 23.34 13.12
C VAL A 488 4.21 24.40 12.57
N ASP A 489 3.58 25.18 13.45
CA ASP A 489 2.63 26.27 13.13
C ASP A 489 3.31 27.61 12.82
N GLY A 490 4.65 27.64 12.81
CA GLY A 490 5.46 28.84 12.63
C GLY A 490 5.84 29.53 13.95
N GLY A 491 7.07 30.05 14.00
CA GLY A 491 7.66 30.62 15.21
C GLY A 491 8.59 29.64 15.94
N THR A 492 8.99 29.99 17.16
CA THR A 492 9.94 29.21 17.97
C THR A 492 9.36 28.88 19.33
N TYR A 493 9.77 27.76 19.93
CA TYR A 493 9.47 27.44 21.31
C TYR A 493 10.29 28.35 22.24
N ASP A 494 9.66 29.28 22.97
CA ASP A 494 10.39 30.12 23.94
C ASP A 494 11.02 29.28 25.07
N GLN A 495 10.33 28.20 25.42
CA GLN A 495 10.74 27.18 26.37
C GLN A 495 10.32 25.81 25.83
N MET A 496 11.03 24.76 26.21
CA MET A 496 10.68 23.39 25.86
C MET A 496 9.22 23.12 26.25
N PRO A 497 8.39 22.57 25.35
CA PRO A 497 6.99 22.30 25.65
C PRO A 497 6.81 21.38 26.85
N PHE A 498 5.75 21.57 27.63
CA PHE A 498 5.53 20.76 28.83
C PHE A 498 5.32 19.28 28.47
N TRP A 499 4.63 18.99 27.36
CA TRP A 499 4.50 17.63 26.83
C TRP A 499 5.86 16.98 26.55
N ALA A 500 6.82 17.76 26.05
CA ALA A 500 8.17 17.28 25.72
C ALA A 500 8.98 16.99 26.99
N VAL A 501 8.82 17.81 28.04
CA VAL A 501 9.39 17.56 29.37
C VAL A 501 8.85 16.25 29.97
N ARG A 502 7.54 15.99 29.86
CA ARG A 502 6.95 14.73 30.34
C ARG A 502 7.48 13.52 29.57
N LYS A 503 7.49 13.58 28.24
CA LYS A 503 8.05 12.49 27.42
C LYS A 503 9.53 12.26 27.71
N ALA A 504 10.31 13.31 27.96
CA ALA A 504 11.70 13.20 28.38
C ALA A 504 11.85 12.53 29.75
N ALA A 505 10.98 12.84 30.73
CA ALA A 505 11.01 12.20 32.05
C ALA A 505 10.82 10.69 31.99
N VAL A 506 9.91 10.24 31.11
CA VAL A 506 9.66 8.80 30.87
C VAL A 506 10.87 8.18 30.19
N ALA A 507 11.37 8.79 29.11
CA ALA A 507 12.51 8.28 28.34
C ALA A 507 13.81 8.22 29.16
N LEU A 508 14.00 9.14 30.10
CA LEU A 508 15.14 9.18 31.02
C LEU A 508 14.94 8.33 32.28
N GLU A 509 13.83 7.59 32.39
CA GLU A 509 13.47 6.73 33.52
C GLU A 509 13.35 7.47 34.87
N ILE A 510 13.04 8.77 34.86
CA ILE A 510 12.89 9.62 36.06
C ILE A 510 11.48 9.53 36.62
N CYS A 511 10.48 9.49 35.74
CA CYS A 511 9.06 9.37 36.10
C CYS A 511 8.40 8.32 35.20
N PRO A 512 7.79 7.25 35.75
CA PRO A 512 7.02 6.33 34.93
C PRO A 512 5.75 7.02 34.41
N GLU A 513 5.23 6.51 33.29
CA GLU A 513 4.11 7.13 32.57
C GLU A 513 2.81 7.17 33.41
N ASP A 514 2.60 6.22 34.30
CA ASP A 514 1.43 6.13 35.18
C ASP A 514 1.54 6.98 36.47
N ALA A 515 2.69 7.62 36.72
CA ALA A 515 2.91 8.44 37.91
C ALA A 515 2.58 9.93 37.71
N PHE A 516 2.20 10.36 36.50
CA PHE A 516 1.67 11.71 36.29
C PHE A 516 0.31 11.85 36.99
N VAL A 517 0.04 13.04 37.52
CA VAL A 517 -1.17 13.34 38.29
C VAL A 517 -2.00 14.40 37.60
N ASP A 518 -3.31 14.20 37.53
CA ASP A 518 -4.23 15.22 37.01
C ASP A 518 -4.14 16.51 37.83
N ARG A 519 -3.94 17.63 37.14
CA ARG A 519 -3.92 18.98 37.72
C ARG A 519 -4.84 19.89 36.91
N GLU A 520 -5.39 20.90 37.57
CA GLU A 520 -6.16 21.95 36.89
C GLU A 520 -5.25 23.14 36.56
N GLY A 521 -5.26 23.55 35.29
CA GLY A 521 -4.62 24.77 34.79
C GLY A 521 -5.65 25.76 34.24
N GLU A 522 -5.18 26.92 33.78
CA GLU A 522 -6.06 27.98 33.23
C GLU A 522 -6.85 27.53 31.99
N ASP A 523 -6.32 26.56 31.23
CA ASP A 523 -6.90 26.04 29.99
C ASP A 523 -7.60 24.68 30.15
N GLY A 524 -7.75 24.17 31.38
CA GLY A 524 -8.38 22.89 31.69
C GLY A 524 -7.48 21.94 32.47
N SER A 525 -7.90 20.66 32.58
CA SER A 525 -7.13 19.62 33.25
C SER A 525 -5.93 19.17 32.39
N TYR A 526 -4.78 18.97 33.01
CA TYR A 526 -3.56 18.45 32.38
C TYR A 526 -2.84 17.50 33.34
N GLU A 527 -2.10 16.52 32.83
CA GLU A 527 -1.32 15.64 33.70
C GLU A 527 0.02 16.30 34.02
N GLY A 528 0.26 16.58 35.30
CA GLY A 528 1.48 17.17 35.83
C GLY A 528 2.37 16.14 36.54
N PHE A 529 3.60 16.55 36.85
CA PHE A 529 4.52 15.72 37.64
C PHE A 529 3.96 15.45 39.05
N PRO A 530 4.31 14.31 39.68
CA PRO A 530 3.84 13.98 41.03
C PRO A 530 4.36 14.98 42.10
N GLY A 531 5.48 15.65 41.84
CA GLY A 531 6.05 16.68 42.70
C GLY A 531 7.01 17.62 41.97
N TYR A 532 7.33 18.75 42.60
CA TYR A 532 8.29 19.72 42.05
C TYR A 532 9.73 19.15 41.99
N GLU A 533 10.06 18.20 42.87
CA GLU A 533 11.35 17.50 42.89
C GLU A 533 11.56 16.68 41.62
N THR A 534 10.59 15.83 41.26
CA THR A 534 10.63 15.03 40.01
C THR A 534 10.68 15.91 38.76
N TYR A 535 9.96 17.03 38.77
CA TYR A 535 10.01 18.01 37.68
C TYR A 535 11.41 18.64 37.56
N ASN A 536 12.00 19.10 38.67
CA ASN A 536 13.33 19.71 38.65
C ASN A 536 14.43 18.70 38.29
N GLU A 537 14.35 17.47 38.78
CA GLU A 537 15.26 16.36 38.41
C GLU A 537 15.16 16.06 36.90
N THR A 538 13.95 16.10 36.34
CA THR A 538 13.76 15.98 34.88
C THR A 538 14.44 17.11 34.13
N LEU A 539 14.32 18.36 34.58
CA LEU A 539 14.99 19.50 33.94
C LEU A 539 16.51 19.34 33.99
N GLU A 540 17.08 18.97 35.15
CA GLU A 540 18.52 18.72 35.30
C GLU A 540 19.01 17.60 34.38
N ALA A 541 18.27 16.49 34.28
CA ALA A 541 18.64 15.38 33.41
C ALA A 541 18.55 15.73 31.91
N ILE A 542 17.62 16.62 31.51
CA ILE A 542 17.56 17.17 30.15
C ILE A 542 18.79 18.04 29.87
N GLU A 543 19.22 18.87 30.82
CA GLU A 543 20.45 19.66 30.69
C GLU A 543 21.70 18.79 30.63
N ASP A 544 21.77 17.71 31.42
CA ASP A 544 22.85 16.72 31.41
C ASP A 544 22.91 15.96 30.08
N ALA A 545 21.75 15.69 29.47
CA ALA A 545 21.66 15.18 28.11
C ALA A 545 22.12 16.23 27.06
N GLY A 546 22.42 17.45 27.49
CA GLY A 546 22.95 18.55 26.69
C GLY A 546 21.88 19.41 26.04
N LEU A 547 20.59 19.20 26.35
CA LEU A 547 19.46 19.87 25.71
C LEU A 547 19.06 21.14 26.47
N ARG A 548 18.65 22.19 25.74
CA ARG A 548 18.21 23.46 26.32
C ARG A 548 16.71 23.44 26.56
N HIS A 549 16.26 23.46 27.82
CA HIS A 549 14.82 23.50 28.13
C HIS A 549 14.26 24.91 28.36
N GLY A 550 15.05 25.87 28.82
CA GLY A 550 14.60 27.27 29.00
C GLY A 550 13.45 27.46 30.02
N ARG A 551 13.27 26.48 30.91
CA ARG A 551 12.27 26.47 31.99
C ARG A 551 12.93 26.73 33.33
N ASP A 552 12.23 27.44 34.21
CA ASP A 552 12.73 27.69 35.57
C ASP A 552 12.40 26.52 36.53
N PRO A 553 13.34 26.11 37.40
CA PRO A 553 13.07 25.16 38.48
C PRO A 553 12.04 25.71 39.47
N ILE A 554 11.17 24.85 40.00
CA ILE A 554 10.16 25.24 40.99
C ILE A 554 10.74 25.13 42.40
N SER A 555 10.62 26.19 43.20
CA SER A 555 11.02 26.19 44.60
C SER A 555 9.87 25.74 45.53
N PRO A 556 10.16 25.15 46.70
CA PRO A 556 9.13 24.69 47.64
C PRO A 556 8.20 25.80 48.17
N GLU A 557 8.60 27.08 48.10
CA GLU A 557 7.76 28.23 48.47
C GLU A 557 6.78 28.67 47.34
N GLU A 558 6.92 28.12 46.14
CA GLU A 558 6.11 28.42 44.94
C GLU A 558 5.27 27.22 44.47
N GLY A 559 5.17 26.16 45.29
CA GLY A 559 4.27 25.04 45.02
C GLY A 559 2.81 25.48 45.01
N PRO A 560 1.93 24.82 44.24
CA PRO A 560 0.50 25.14 44.23
C PRO A 560 -0.08 24.93 45.64
N ASP A 561 -0.81 25.94 46.12
CA ASP A 561 -1.36 26.07 47.47
C ASP A 561 -1.93 24.77 48.04
N THR A 562 -1.20 24.18 49.00
CA THR A 562 -1.78 23.22 49.96
C THR A 562 -2.27 23.98 51.20
N GLU A 563 -3.32 24.79 51.03
CA GLU A 563 -4.11 25.28 52.17
C GLU A 563 -5.09 24.18 52.62
N ASP A 564 -4.80 23.52 53.74
CA ASP A 564 -5.68 23.29 54.91
C ASP A 564 -5.34 21.99 55.68
N GLN A 565 -4.73 22.11 56.87
CA GLN A 565 -5.33 21.72 58.17
C GLN A 565 -4.33 21.84 59.35
N ASN A 566 -4.49 22.94 60.10
CA ASN A 566 -4.47 23.10 61.57
C ASN A 566 -3.93 21.93 62.44
N GLU A 567 -2.85 22.12 63.20
CA GLU A 567 -2.71 22.77 64.53
C GLU A 567 -2.71 21.77 65.72
N GLU A 568 -1.83 22.08 66.69
CA GLU A 568 -1.60 21.48 68.02
C GLU A 568 -0.69 20.22 68.04
N ASP A 569 0.42 20.14 68.80
CA ASP A 569 0.63 20.61 70.17
C ASP A 569 2.13 20.73 70.54
N ALA A 570 2.42 21.50 71.58
CA ALA A 570 3.73 22.09 71.90
C ALA A 570 4.67 21.26 72.82
N SER A 571 5.97 21.52 72.66
CA SER A 571 6.94 21.87 73.73
C SER A 571 8.10 20.91 74.08
N SER A 572 9.30 21.53 74.21
CA SER A 572 10.41 21.26 75.14
C SER A 572 11.73 20.64 74.60
N ASP A 573 12.66 21.53 74.26
CA ASP A 573 14.12 21.56 74.57
C ASP A 573 14.98 20.28 74.50
N THR A 574 15.98 20.25 73.60
CA THR A 574 17.42 20.46 73.95
C THR A 574 18.35 20.35 72.72
N ALA A 575 19.38 21.20 72.72
CA ALA A 575 20.33 21.42 71.63
C ALA A 575 21.24 20.22 71.27
N SER A 576 21.46 20.01 69.98
CA SER A 576 22.79 19.70 69.43
C SER A 576 22.90 20.29 68.03
N ALA A 577 24.02 20.95 67.75
CA ALA A 577 24.32 21.55 66.47
C ALA A 577 24.49 20.46 65.41
N ASP A 578 23.59 20.42 64.43
CA ASP A 578 23.79 19.76 63.13
C ASP A 578 23.45 20.76 62.04
N SER A 579 24.34 20.87 61.04
CA SER A 579 24.24 21.84 59.95
C SER A 579 22.97 21.59 59.11
N PRO A 580 22.27 22.61 58.57
CA PRO A 580 21.06 22.43 57.76
C PRO A 580 21.25 21.47 56.57
N ALA A 581 22.46 21.43 55.98
CA ALA A 581 22.83 20.49 54.93
C ALA A 581 22.78 19.01 55.38
N SER A 582 23.11 18.71 56.64
CA SER A 582 23.07 17.35 57.23
C SER A 582 21.63 16.88 57.47
N GLN A 583 20.73 17.81 57.79
CA GLN A 583 19.29 17.53 57.97
C GLN A 583 18.58 17.36 56.62
N LEU A 584 18.96 18.13 55.60
CA LEU A 584 18.52 17.96 54.21
C LEU A 584 19.00 16.63 53.61
N ASP A 585 20.26 16.26 53.80
CA ASP A 585 20.80 14.97 53.35
C ASP A 585 20.12 13.77 54.05
N GLN A 586 19.78 13.90 55.34
CA GLN A 586 19.01 12.88 56.05
C GLN A 586 17.54 12.81 55.60
N ALA A 587 16.91 13.94 55.26
CA ALA A 587 15.56 13.96 54.72
C ALA A 587 15.53 13.34 53.31
N HIS A 588 16.48 13.71 52.46
CA HIS A 588 16.71 13.14 51.13
C HIS A 588 16.95 11.62 51.18
N LEU A 589 17.79 11.14 52.10
CA LEU A 589 17.98 9.70 52.31
C LEU A 589 16.70 9.00 52.80
N ARG A 590 15.85 9.67 53.59
CA ARG A 590 14.58 9.10 54.04
C ARG A 590 13.58 8.99 52.90
N GLU A 591 13.43 10.02 52.07
CA GLU A 591 12.49 9.99 50.95
C GLU A 591 12.95 9.05 49.83
N LYS A 592 14.25 9.04 49.52
CA LYS A 592 14.82 8.04 48.59
C LYS A 592 14.60 6.61 49.06
N ASN A 593 14.78 6.33 50.36
CA ASN A 593 14.47 5.02 50.90
C ASN A 593 12.97 4.73 50.87
N ARG A 594 12.10 5.74 51.05
CA ARG A 594 10.64 5.59 50.94
C ARG A 594 10.21 5.22 49.52
N LEU A 595 10.74 5.91 48.51
CA LEU A 595 10.46 5.65 47.09
C LEU A 595 11.05 4.33 46.62
N LEU A 596 12.28 3.99 47.04
CA LEU A 596 12.86 2.67 46.76
C LEU A 596 12.07 1.55 47.42
N SER A 597 11.57 1.73 48.65
CA SER A 597 10.68 0.76 49.29
C SER A 597 9.36 0.64 48.53
N ALA A 598 8.74 1.74 48.11
CA ALA A 598 7.52 1.68 47.30
C ALA A 598 7.73 0.98 45.95
N LYS A 599 8.87 1.21 45.29
CA LYS A 599 9.25 0.53 44.03
C LYS A 599 9.53 -0.96 44.26
N VAL A 600 10.15 -1.34 45.36
CA VAL A 600 10.35 -2.74 45.73
C VAL A 600 9.00 -3.42 45.98
N ASP A 601 8.11 -2.80 46.76
CA ASP A 601 6.77 -3.34 47.04
C ASP A 601 5.94 -3.51 45.75
N GLN A 602 6.06 -2.56 44.81
CA GLN A 602 5.40 -2.65 43.50
C GLN A 602 6.00 -3.75 42.62
N LEU A 603 7.32 -3.83 42.52
CA LEU A 603 7.99 -4.87 41.74
C LEU A 603 7.71 -6.27 42.30
N GLU A 604 7.60 -6.40 43.62
CA GLU A 604 7.18 -7.65 44.27
C GLU A 604 5.74 -8.00 43.90
N ALA A 605 4.81 -7.03 43.91
CA ALA A 605 3.43 -7.25 43.50
C ALA A 605 3.28 -7.63 42.02
N GLU A 606 4.01 -6.96 41.13
CA GLU A 606 4.00 -7.24 39.69
C GLU A 606 4.65 -8.60 39.39
N LEU A 607 5.73 -8.95 40.12
CA LEU A 607 6.35 -10.26 40.01
C LEU A 607 5.39 -11.36 40.47
N ASP A 608 4.64 -11.16 41.56
CA ASP A 608 3.62 -12.09 42.03
C ASP A 608 2.48 -12.25 41.01
N GLU A 609 2.02 -11.15 40.40
CA GLU A 609 0.99 -11.18 39.35
C GLU A 609 1.48 -11.92 38.09
N LYS A 610 2.68 -11.59 37.60
CA LYS A 610 3.28 -12.25 36.43
C LYS A 610 3.55 -13.72 36.70
N THR A 611 3.99 -14.08 37.90
CA THR A 611 4.18 -15.48 38.31
C THR A 611 2.83 -16.21 38.30
N HIS A 612 1.77 -15.61 38.84
CA HIS A 612 0.43 -16.20 38.81
C HIS A 612 -0.12 -16.36 37.38
N ARG A 613 0.19 -15.40 36.50
CA ARG A 613 -0.19 -15.46 35.09
C ARG A 613 0.55 -16.59 34.36
N ILE A 614 1.85 -16.77 34.63
CA ILE A 614 2.63 -17.90 34.10
C ILE A 614 2.04 -19.23 34.57
N ASP A 615 1.78 -19.40 35.87
CA ASP A 615 1.18 -20.63 36.41
C ASP A 615 -0.17 -20.95 35.74
N THR A 616 -0.97 -19.92 35.47
CA THR A 616 -2.27 -20.07 34.77
C THR A 616 -2.09 -20.51 33.32
N LEU A 617 -1.15 -19.90 32.60
CA LEU A 617 -0.85 -20.24 31.21
C LEU A 617 -0.22 -21.63 31.09
N GLU A 618 0.66 -22.03 32.02
CA GLU A 618 1.22 -23.38 32.07
C GLU A 618 0.13 -24.43 32.30
N ALA A 619 -0.82 -24.18 33.20
CA ALA A 619 -1.97 -25.06 33.42
C ALA A 619 -2.88 -25.17 32.17
N GLU A 620 -3.05 -24.07 31.44
CA GLU A 620 -3.82 -24.05 30.20
C GLU A 620 -3.10 -24.79 29.05
N LEU A 621 -1.79 -24.63 28.92
CA LEU A 621 -0.96 -25.40 27.98
C LEU A 621 -1.03 -26.90 28.29
N GLU A 622 -0.93 -27.31 29.55
CA GLU A 622 -1.09 -28.72 29.92
C GLU A 622 -2.50 -29.25 29.60
N ARG A 623 -3.55 -28.42 29.76
CA ARG A 623 -4.92 -28.79 29.36
C ARG A 623 -5.01 -29.01 27.86
N LEU A 624 -4.54 -28.05 27.07
CA LEU A 624 -4.57 -28.11 25.61
C LEU A 624 -3.74 -29.27 25.07
N GLN A 625 -2.59 -29.58 25.68
CA GLN A 625 -1.79 -30.75 25.31
C GLN A 625 -2.54 -32.07 25.54
N ARG A 626 -3.29 -32.21 26.65
CA ARG A 626 -4.13 -33.39 26.91
C ARG A 626 -5.30 -33.51 25.95
N GLU A 627 -5.94 -32.38 25.61
CA GLU A 627 -7.03 -32.34 24.63
C GLU A 627 -6.51 -32.75 23.25
N LEU A 628 -5.34 -32.24 22.85
CA LEU A 628 -4.72 -32.56 21.58
C LEU A 628 -4.26 -34.03 21.51
N GLU A 629 -3.78 -34.62 22.60
CA GLU A 629 -3.49 -36.05 22.68
C GLU A 629 -4.77 -36.90 22.58
N THR A 630 -5.88 -36.44 23.17
CA THR A 630 -7.19 -37.09 23.06
C THR A 630 -7.69 -37.06 21.62
N VAL A 631 -7.66 -35.88 20.96
CA VAL A 631 -8.07 -35.72 19.56
C VAL A 631 -7.20 -36.57 18.63
N ARG A 632 -5.89 -36.65 18.87
CA ARG A 632 -4.99 -37.55 18.11
C ARG A 632 -5.39 -39.02 18.30
N SER A 633 -5.67 -39.44 19.52
CA SER A 633 -6.12 -40.82 19.78
C SER A 633 -7.49 -41.12 19.14
N GLU A 634 -8.40 -40.15 19.08
CA GLU A 634 -9.70 -40.31 18.41
C GLU A 634 -9.54 -40.37 16.90
N ARG A 635 -8.68 -39.53 16.32
CA ARG A 635 -8.31 -39.59 14.90
C ARG A 635 -7.72 -40.94 14.56
N ASP A 636 -6.73 -41.42 15.31
CA ASP A 636 -6.07 -42.71 15.06
C ASP A 636 -7.07 -43.89 15.21
N HIS A 637 -8.05 -43.76 16.12
CA HIS A 637 -9.13 -44.73 16.27
C HIS A 637 -10.09 -44.72 15.07
N LEU A 638 -10.48 -43.54 14.59
CA LEU A 638 -11.33 -43.37 13.41
C LEU A 638 -10.63 -43.84 12.14
N GLU A 639 -9.34 -43.54 11.99
CA GLU A 639 -8.51 -44.01 10.88
C GLU A 639 -8.42 -45.53 10.87
N SER A 640 -8.15 -46.16 12.02
CA SER A 640 -8.15 -47.63 12.15
C SER A 640 -9.52 -48.24 11.85
N ALA A 641 -10.61 -47.60 12.29
CA ALA A 641 -11.97 -48.06 12.00
C ALA A 641 -12.31 -47.94 10.51
N LEU A 642 -11.83 -46.89 9.84
CA LEU A 642 -11.99 -46.69 8.40
C LEU A 642 -11.19 -47.73 7.61
N GLU A 643 -9.97 -48.04 8.02
CA GLU A 643 -9.16 -49.10 7.41
C GLU A 643 -9.81 -50.48 7.56
N ASP A 644 -10.37 -50.79 8.73
CA ASP A 644 -11.11 -52.06 8.95
C ASP A 644 -12.39 -52.15 8.11
N ASP A 645 -13.12 -51.03 7.92
CA ASP A 645 -14.33 -50.97 7.07
C ASP A 645 -13.98 -51.09 5.57
N VAL A 646 -12.86 -50.51 5.14
CA VAL A 646 -12.33 -50.66 3.76
C VAL A 646 -11.85 -52.10 3.52
N LEU A 647 -11.17 -52.74 4.48
CA LEU A 647 -10.75 -54.14 4.36
C LEU A 647 -11.93 -55.12 4.34
N THR A 648 -13.03 -54.79 5.01
CA THR A 648 -14.27 -55.58 4.93
C THR A 648 -15.02 -55.34 3.62
N GLN A 649 -15.03 -54.12 3.07
CA GLN A 649 -15.58 -53.84 1.74
C GLN A 649 -14.76 -54.47 0.60
N ASP A 650 -13.43 -54.48 0.68
CA ASP A 650 -12.55 -55.15 -0.29
C ASP A 650 -12.73 -56.68 -0.26
N SER A 651 -13.03 -57.25 0.91
CA SER A 651 -13.35 -58.68 1.05
C SER A 651 -14.70 -59.05 0.42
N GLU A 652 -15.65 -58.11 0.38
CA GLU A 652 -16.96 -58.30 -0.28
C GLU A 652 -16.93 -57.96 -1.79
N GLN A 653 -15.99 -57.12 -2.24
CA GLN A 653 -15.82 -56.77 -3.66
C GLN A 653 -14.86 -57.69 -4.44
N GLN A 654 -14.08 -58.55 -3.78
CA GLN A 654 -13.19 -59.54 -4.42
C GLN A 654 -13.89 -60.67 -5.21
N THR A 655 -15.20 -60.56 -5.50
CA THR A 655 -15.90 -61.48 -6.42
C THR A 655 -15.99 -61.02 -7.87
N GLU A 656 -15.59 -59.80 -8.25
CA GLU A 656 -15.62 -59.36 -9.65
C GLU A 656 -14.35 -58.56 -10.07
N GLU A 657 -13.52 -59.22 -10.90
CA GLU A 657 -12.52 -58.79 -11.94
C GLU A 657 -11.86 -57.38 -11.87
N ASP A 658 -10.57 -57.13 -12.17
CA ASP A 658 -9.77 -57.44 -13.37
C ASP A 658 -8.25 -57.16 -13.06
N PRO A 659 -7.25 -57.99 -13.43
CA PRO A 659 -5.92 -57.97 -12.82
C PRO A 659 -4.89 -57.06 -13.52
N ALA A 660 -5.31 -55.90 -14.06
CA ALA A 660 -4.45 -55.04 -14.89
C ALA A 660 -4.33 -53.57 -14.43
N ASP A 661 -4.77 -53.23 -13.22
CA ASP A 661 -4.68 -51.86 -12.71
C ASP A 661 -3.67 -51.77 -11.54
N ASP A 662 -2.47 -51.27 -11.85
CA ASP A 662 -1.30 -51.20 -10.98
C ASP A 662 -1.24 -49.89 -10.17
N ARG A 663 -2.41 -49.37 -9.76
CA ARG A 663 -2.54 -48.11 -9.02
C ARG A 663 -2.53 -48.34 -7.52
N SER A 664 -1.92 -47.40 -6.79
CA SER A 664 -1.89 -47.39 -5.33
C SER A 664 -3.32 -47.28 -4.76
N PRO A 665 -3.65 -47.98 -3.66
CA PRO A 665 -4.94 -47.84 -2.98
C PRO A 665 -5.30 -46.40 -2.61
N LEU A 666 -4.29 -45.56 -2.33
CA LEU A 666 -4.45 -44.13 -2.05
C LEU A 666 -4.93 -43.32 -3.27
N ASP A 667 -4.57 -43.72 -4.48
CA ASP A 667 -4.98 -43.04 -5.71
C ASP A 667 -6.46 -43.33 -6.04
N ARG A 668 -6.97 -44.50 -5.66
CA ARG A 668 -8.39 -44.83 -5.79
C ARG A 668 -9.25 -44.11 -4.75
N ALA A 669 -8.73 -43.92 -3.53
CA ALA A 669 -9.45 -43.22 -2.46
C ALA A 669 -9.68 -41.73 -2.79
N ARG A 670 -8.75 -41.08 -3.52
CA ARG A 670 -8.92 -39.68 -3.95
C ARG A 670 -10.04 -39.48 -4.97
N GLU A 671 -10.36 -40.49 -5.77
CA GLU A 671 -11.41 -40.41 -6.79
C GLU A 671 -12.83 -40.61 -6.19
N LEU A 672 -12.92 -41.31 -5.05
CA LEU A 672 -14.19 -41.49 -4.32
C LEU A 672 -14.59 -40.28 -3.44
N VAL A 673 -13.67 -39.34 -3.24
CA VAL A 673 -13.92 -38.06 -2.56
C VAL A 673 -13.94 -36.92 -3.58
N SER A 674 -14.61 -37.12 -4.72
CA SER A 674 -15.21 -35.99 -5.45
C SER A 674 -16.63 -35.82 -4.94
N PHE A 675 -16.83 -34.89 -4.01
CA PHE A 675 -18.18 -34.43 -3.70
C PHE A 675 -18.63 -33.48 -4.81
N ASP A 676 -19.65 -33.88 -5.55
CA ASP A 676 -20.62 -32.94 -6.12
C ASP A 676 -21.14 -32.08 -4.97
N GLN A 677 -20.72 -30.81 -4.91
CA GLN A 677 -21.55 -29.64 -4.56
C GLN A 677 -20.81 -28.34 -4.86
#